data_AF-A0A9W7BHU5-F1
#
_entry.id   AF-A0A9W7BHU5-F1
#
_cell.length_a   1.000
_cell.length_b   1.000
_cell.length_c   1.000
_cell.angle_alpha   90.00
_cell.angle_beta   90.00
_cell.angle_gamma   90.00
#
_symmetry.space_group_name_H-M   'P 1'
#
loop_
_entity.id
_entity.type
_entity.pdbx_description
1 polymer ?
#
loop_
_entity_poly.entity_id
_entity_poly.type
_entity_poly.pdbx_seq_one_letter_code
_entity_poly.pdbx_strand_id
1 'polypeptide(L)'
;MSSNVAYTSRPPIIYTIAGSDSGGGAGIQADLLAMHSNGCHPCTAISCITAQNSTGVTAIENVGILREQLDALYSDMPCDAVKIGMLGDTKIIECVKGWLESLPRDHKIPIVFDPVMVATSGAKLLSDDAIEGVKDIMKLCDLVTPNLPEAEVLVGRSLKTIEDVEAAALEILAFGAGAVLIKGGHTLPTFPHLSPGALNTTVGHSQDYLRSTSTSPSTRLSDSSSGIWLRSPRYSTPHTHGTGCTLSSSVASYLGLGRVSSSESSEHGALNAISIEDACILAKAYVTKGISISKGIGKGPGPVRHTGFPSDHNCYPTIALDAAEREGFDFKVMRPSDFGPIFPIVDSVSSVSKICSSNSCKDVQLRLKITDEDEISRIISESSKICKSSNVRLWINDHPSHAIKHNCFGVHLGQEDIKRLGITGLLSIQKSSLALGISTHTFSELSLALGLNPTYVSLGPIFPTSSKTGIVTTSQSPLLLKKWRELIGPSTVMCAIGGVSSLERAEECVEAGADFVGVIGAVKEDVGILKGWGEVLEGKRREDRTSGRRDLPITDFDELSRIINAGKINLLGRGRDEQTKYLKRLNELKSKYVSVSDYIKISHFGFSEIPAGNGKLMSKIAAASSSKLLLMKNDFPYNFGEKIEHYVLWKLNSAVTEVEIKATCENLLKQDGNKRVAFWENTQDLKSIRDLDHVQIIVLK
;
A
#
# COMPACT_ATOMS: atom_id res chain seq x y z
N MET A 1 34.54 -4.16 -36.35
CA MET A 1 34.78 -3.27 -35.20
C MET A 1 33.60 -3.41 -34.26
N SER A 2 33.82 -4.08 -33.15
CA SER A 2 32.87 -4.47 -32.13
C SER A 2 32.36 -3.26 -31.34
N SER A 3 31.07 -2.94 -31.48
CA SER A 3 30.36 -2.03 -30.59
C SER A 3 30.14 -2.73 -29.24
N ASN A 4 31.00 -2.44 -28.27
CA ASN A 4 30.82 -2.83 -26.88
C ASN A 4 29.56 -2.17 -26.32
N VAL A 5 28.45 -2.90 -26.30
CA VAL A 5 27.28 -2.58 -25.49
C VAL A 5 27.55 -3.12 -24.08
N ALA A 6 28.23 -2.34 -23.25
CA ALA A 6 28.40 -2.64 -21.83
C ALA A 6 27.23 -2.00 -21.05
N TYR A 7 26.09 -2.69 -20.97
CA TYR A 7 25.03 -2.35 -20.02
C TYR A 7 25.25 -3.14 -18.73
N THR A 8 25.98 -2.54 -17.79
CA THR A 8 25.91 -2.89 -16.38
C THR A 8 25.63 -1.60 -15.62
N SER A 9 24.36 -1.33 -15.30
CA SER A 9 23.98 -0.12 -14.56
C SER A 9 24.62 -0.16 -13.17
N ARG A 10 25.51 0.79 -12.85
CA ARG A 10 26.00 0.97 -11.48
C ARG A 10 24.82 1.24 -10.53
N PRO A 11 24.88 0.82 -9.26
CA PRO A 11 23.91 1.27 -8.27
C PRO A 11 23.85 2.82 -8.24
N PRO A 12 22.65 3.42 -8.05
CA PRO A 12 22.55 4.86 -7.86
C PRO A 12 23.37 5.30 -6.64
N ILE A 13 24.13 6.38 -6.78
CA ILE A 13 24.94 6.96 -5.72
C ILE A 13 24.07 7.99 -4.99
N ILE A 14 23.85 7.81 -3.70
CA ILE A 14 22.99 8.68 -2.90
C ILE A 14 23.83 9.32 -1.81
N TYR A 15 23.84 10.64 -1.73
CA TYR A 15 24.51 11.34 -0.64
C TYR A 15 23.57 11.53 0.53
N THR A 16 24.04 11.28 1.74
CA THR A 16 23.43 11.83 2.96
C THR A 16 24.34 12.91 3.55
N ILE A 17 23.76 14.08 3.81
CA ILE A 17 24.39 15.19 4.53
C ILE A 17 23.68 15.30 5.89
N ALA A 18 24.25 14.68 6.92
CA ALA A 18 23.59 14.57 8.23
C ALA A 18 24.57 14.30 9.38
N GLY A 19 24.07 14.37 10.60
CA GLY A 19 24.83 14.03 11.80
C GLY A 19 24.99 12.51 12.01
N SER A 20 26.05 12.12 12.69
CA SER A 20 26.33 10.74 13.11
C SER A 20 25.69 10.43 14.47
N ASP A 21 24.80 9.45 14.52
CA ASP A 21 24.21 8.89 15.75
C ASP A 21 25.07 7.71 16.24
N SER A 22 25.78 7.88 17.37
CA SER A 22 26.59 6.79 17.95
C SER A 22 25.76 5.56 18.36
N GLY A 23 24.45 5.71 18.57
CA GLY A 23 23.53 4.61 18.87
C GLY A 23 23.10 3.81 17.62
N GLY A 24 23.43 4.31 16.42
CA GLY A 24 23.19 3.63 15.15
C GLY A 24 21.74 3.56 14.69
N GLY A 25 20.83 4.29 15.33
CA GLY A 25 19.39 4.19 15.06
C GLY A 25 18.79 5.34 14.26
N ALA A 26 19.50 6.45 14.11
CA ALA A 26 19.13 7.60 13.29
C ALA A 26 20.38 8.15 12.56
N GLY A 27 20.30 9.39 12.05
CA GLY A 27 21.44 10.06 11.41
C GLY A 27 21.96 9.29 10.19
N ILE A 28 23.25 9.48 9.87
CA ILE A 28 23.89 8.81 8.74
C ILE A 28 23.81 7.28 8.84
N GLN A 29 23.75 6.70 10.04
CA GLN A 29 23.67 5.25 10.21
C GLN A 29 22.34 4.70 9.67
N ALA A 30 21.21 5.32 10.03
CA ALA A 30 19.91 4.95 9.48
C ALA A 30 19.83 5.25 7.98
N ASP A 31 20.46 6.34 7.53
CA ASP A 31 20.49 6.72 6.12
C ASP A 31 21.23 5.67 5.26
N LEU A 32 22.45 5.30 5.66
CA LEU A 32 23.27 4.26 5.01
C LEU A 32 22.51 2.94 4.91
N LEU A 33 21.87 2.50 6.01
CA LEU A 33 21.12 1.25 6.04
C LEU A 33 19.88 1.29 5.13
N ALA A 34 19.15 2.40 5.10
CA ALA A 34 17.99 2.57 4.23
C ALA A 34 18.39 2.58 2.75
N MET A 35 19.41 3.36 2.40
CA MET A 35 19.92 3.47 1.02
C MET A 35 20.48 2.13 0.52
N HIS A 36 21.29 1.46 1.34
CA HIS A 36 21.83 0.14 1.00
C HIS A 36 20.73 -0.91 0.81
N SER A 37 19.74 -0.94 1.72
CA SER A 37 18.62 -1.90 1.64
C SER A 37 17.76 -1.68 0.39
N ASN A 38 17.68 -0.43 -0.11
CA ASN A 38 16.98 -0.10 -1.36
C ASN A 38 17.86 -0.27 -2.61
N GLY A 39 19.02 -0.93 -2.51
CA GLY A 39 19.88 -1.25 -3.67
C GLY A 39 20.69 -0.06 -4.20
N CYS A 40 20.91 0.97 -3.40
CA CYS A 40 21.73 2.13 -3.75
C CYS A 40 23.14 2.03 -3.14
N HIS A 41 24.08 2.82 -3.68
CA HIS A 41 25.40 3.06 -3.11
C HIS A 41 25.37 4.33 -2.24
N PRO A 42 25.41 4.22 -0.90
CA PRO A 42 25.32 5.39 -0.04
C PRO A 42 26.70 6.02 0.20
N CYS A 43 26.76 7.35 0.13
CA CYS A 43 27.91 8.15 0.56
C CYS A 43 27.49 9.15 1.64
N THR A 44 28.40 9.48 2.56
CA THR A 44 28.12 10.36 3.71
C THR A 44 28.99 11.60 3.69
N ALA A 45 28.38 12.76 3.90
CA ALA A 45 29.05 13.98 4.33
C ALA A 45 28.57 14.33 5.75
N ILE A 46 29.44 14.14 6.74
CA ILE A 46 29.07 14.21 8.16
C ILE A 46 29.04 15.67 8.60
N SER A 47 27.88 16.15 9.04
CA SER A 47 27.70 17.53 9.53
C SER A 47 28.18 17.71 10.97
N CYS A 48 27.90 16.72 11.80
CA CYS A 48 28.21 16.69 13.23
C CYS A 48 28.25 15.25 13.74
N ILE A 49 28.82 15.05 14.92
CA ILE A 49 28.86 13.77 15.63
C ILE A 49 28.11 13.95 16.94
N THR A 50 27.21 13.02 17.25
CA THR A 50 26.51 13.00 18.53
C THR A 50 26.97 11.85 19.42
N ALA A 51 27.16 12.14 20.70
CA ALA A 51 27.15 11.13 21.74
C ALA A 51 25.68 10.86 22.09
N GLN A 52 25.10 9.88 21.42
CA GLN A 52 23.68 9.56 21.45
C GLN A 52 23.45 8.06 21.67
N ASN A 53 22.36 7.74 22.36
CA ASN A 53 21.87 6.39 22.53
C ASN A 53 20.33 6.38 22.52
N SER A 54 19.70 5.22 22.73
CA SER A 54 18.24 5.07 22.71
C SER A 54 17.48 5.95 23.74
N THR A 55 18.17 6.54 24.72
CA THR A 55 17.56 7.34 25.80
C THR A 55 17.77 8.84 25.65
N GLY A 56 18.65 9.28 24.77
CA GLY A 56 18.88 10.70 24.53
C GLY A 56 20.25 11.03 23.93
N VAL A 57 20.51 12.33 23.82
CA VAL A 57 21.75 12.94 23.33
C VAL A 57 22.47 13.62 24.48
N THR A 58 23.76 13.34 24.67
CA THR A 58 24.57 13.92 25.76
C THR A 58 25.60 14.94 25.27
N ALA A 59 26.02 14.86 24.00
CA ALA A 59 26.93 15.85 23.39
C ALA A 59 26.73 15.89 21.88
N ILE A 60 27.04 17.04 21.27
CA ILE A 60 27.02 17.29 19.82
C ILE A 60 28.30 18.06 19.50
N GLU A 61 29.05 17.59 18.50
CA GLU A 61 30.28 18.22 18.01
C GLU A 61 30.18 18.43 16.48
N ASN A 62 30.32 19.66 16.00
CA ASN A 62 30.24 19.95 14.57
C ASN A 62 31.53 19.55 13.83
N VAL A 63 31.40 19.01 12.63
CA VAL A 63 32.55 18.57 11.83
C VAL A 63 33.04 19.72 10.96
N GLY A 64 34.28 20.15 11.20
CA GLY A 64 34.88 21.31 10.52
C GLY A 64 35.28 21.10 9.06
N ILE A 65 35.22 19.86 8.54
CA ILE A 65 35.65 19.48 7.18
C ILE A 65 34.48 19.09 6.27
N LEU A 66 33.27 19.63 6.51
CA LEU A 66 32.08 19.25 5.74
C LEU A 66 32.21 19.61 4.25
N ARG A 67 32.77 20.78 3.94
CA ARG A 67 32.95 21.22 2.55
C ARG A 67 33.90 20.30 1.80
N GLU A 68 35.02 19.94 2.41
CA GLU A 68 36.04 19.05 1.85
C GLU A 68 35.49 17.65 1.64
N GLN A 69 34.63 17.14 2.54
CA GLN A 69 33.93 15.87 2.33
C GLN A 69 33.06 15.92 1.07
N LEU A 70 32.25 16.97 0.92
CA LEU A 70 31.34 17.14 -0.21
C LEU A 70 32.07 17.30 -1.54
N ASP A 71 33.14 18.10 -1.56
CA ASP A 71 33.97 18.33 -2.75
C ASP A 71 34.73 17.05 -3.14
N ALA A 72 35.27 16.30 -2.18
CA ALA A 72 35.92 15.02 -2.43
C ALA A 72 34.96 14.01 -3.05
N LEU A 73 33.77 13.83 -2.45
CA LEU A 73 32.75 12.94 -2.98
C LEU A 73 32.34 13.35 -4.40
N TYR A 74 31.99 14.62 -4.62
CA TYR A 74 31.50 15.07 -5.93
C TYR A 74 32.55 14.97 -7.04
N SER A 75 33.84 15.11 -6.72
CA SER A 75 34.92 14.99 -7.69
C SER A 75 35.12 13.57 -8.26
N ASP A 76 34.74 12.53 -7.51
CA ASP A 76 34.96 11.12 -7.87
C ASP A 76 33.65 10.35 -8.12
N MET A 77 32.63 10.61 -7.30
CA MET A 77 31.38 9.85 -7.24
C MET A 77 30.12 10.73 -7.37
N PRO A 78 29.90 11.49 -8.47
CA PRO A 78 28.72 12.34 -8.65
C PRO A 78 27.42 11.64 -8.27
N CYS A 79 26.64 12.26 -7.38
CA CYS A 79 25.42 11.68 -6.85
C CYS A 79 24.25 11.73 -7.83
N ASP A 80 23.36 10.75 -7.69
CA ASP A 80 22.08 10.67 -8.39
C ASP A 80 20.94 11.26 -7.56
N ALA A 81 21.08 11.36 -6.23
CA ALA A 81 20.19 12.11 -5.35
C ALA A 81 20.92 12.51 -4.05
N VAL A 82 20.40 13.54 -3.38
CA VAL A 82 20.89 14.02 -2.08
C VAL A 82 19.77 13.95 -1.04
N LYS A 83 20.10 13.42 0.13
CA LYS A 83 19.30 13.56 1.35
C LYS A 83 20.03 14.47 2.32
N ILE A 84 19.32 15.44 2.88
CA ILE A 84 19.82 16.34 3.92
C ILE A 84 19.06 16.01 5.22
N GLY A 85 19.78 15.83 6.32
CA GLY A 85 19.23 15.60 7.65
C GLY A 85 19.62 16.69 8.63
N MET A 86 19.93 16.31 9.87
CA MET A 86 20.33 17.25 10.92
C MET A 86 21.60 18.04 10.55
N LEU A 87 21.52 19.37 10.62
CA LEU A 87 22.61 20.29 10.30
C LEU A 87 23.26 20.96 11.53
N GLY A 88 22.60 20.96 12.69
CA GLY A 88 23.19 21.38 13.96
C GLY A 88 23.27 22.90 14.17
N ASP A 89 23.92 23.65 13.28
CA ASP A 89 24.08 25.12 13.42
C ASP A 89 24.06 25.90 12.09
N THR A 90 24.09 27.23 12.20
CA THR A 90 24.06 28.16 11.06
C THR A 90 25.28 28.02 10.14
N LYS A 91 26.49 27.73 10.67
CA LYS A 91 27.71 27.61 9.84
C LYS A 91 27.63 26.38 8.94
N ILE A 92 27.14 25.27 9.47
CA ILE A 92 26.90 24.06 8.69
C ILE A 92 25.81 24.30 7.64
N ILE A 93 24.72 24.98 8.01
CA ILE A 93 23.65 25.35 7.07
C ILE A 93 24.21 26.19 5.90
N GLU A 94 25.02 27.21 6.19
CA GLU A 94 25.67 28.04 5.16
C GLU A 94 26.62 27.24 4.27
N CYS A 95 27.38 26.30 4.86
CA CYS A 95 28.26 25.40 4.11
C CYS A 95 27.47 24.51 3.13
N VAL A 96 26.38 23.89 3.59
CA VAL A 96 25.52 23.04 2.76
C VAL A 96 24.85 23.87 1.66
N LYS A 97 24.28 25.03 2.01
CA LYS A 97 23.68 25.96 1.04
C LYS A 97 24.67 26.34 -0.05
N GLY A 98 25.88 26.79 0.33
CA GLY A 98 26.91 27.19 -0.63
C GLY A 98 27.42 26.04 -1.51
N TRP A 99 27.40 24.80 -1.01
CA TRP A 99 27.70 23.63 -1.85
C TRP A 99 26.56 23.32 -2.83
N LEU A 100 25.31 23.32 -2.39
CA LEU A 100 24.14 23.12 -3.26
C LEU A 100 24.06 24.17 -4.37
N GLU A 101 24.32 25.45 -4.05
CA GLU A 101 24.34 26.54 -5.02
C GLU A 101 25.49 26.42 -6.03
N SER A 102 26.54 25.67 -5.70
CA SER A 102 27.67 25.40 -6.60
C SER A 102 27.42 24.23 -7.56
N LEU A 103 26.36 23.44 -7.34
CA LEU A 103 26.00 22.34 -8.24
C LEU A 103 25.53 22.90 -9.61
N PRO A 104 25.86 22.22 -10.72
CA PRO A 104 25.43 22.65 -12.05
C PRO A 104 23.90 22.73 -12.17
N ARG A 105 23.38 23.89 -12.58
CA ARG A 105 21.92 24.15 -12.66
C ARG A 105 21.19 23.30 -13.72
N ASP A 106 21.93 22.79 -14.70
CA ASP A 106 21.44 21.89 -15.74
C ASP A 106 21.35 20.43 -15.26
N HIS A 107 22.05 20.09 -14.16
CA HIS A 107 22.01 18.77 -13.56
C HIS A 107 20.91 18.70 -12.48
N LYS A 108 19.74 18.16 -12.84
CA LYS A 108 18.58 18.04 -11.95
C LYS A 108 18.76 16.97 -10.87
N ILE A 109 19.69 17.10 -9.93
CA ILE A 109 19.84 16.14 -8.81
C ILE A 109 18.65 16.35 -7.86
N PRO A 110 17.83 15.32 -7.56
CA PRO A 110 16.76 15.43 -6.58
C PRO A 110 17.32 15.62 -5.17
N ILE A 111 16.84 16.64 -4.47
CA ILE A 111 17.24 16.98 -3.11
C ILE A 111 16.06 16.79 -2.15
N VAL A 112 16.21 15.86 -1.21
CA VAL A 112 15.24 15.58 -0.14
C VAL A 112 15.76 16.14 1.18
N PHE A 113 15.01 17.04 1.81
CA PHE A 113 15.41 17.66 3.07
C PHE A 113 14.49 17.25 4.22
N ASP A 114 15.07 16.53 5.18
CA ASP A 114 14.46 16.26 6.49
C ASP A 114 14.98 17.32 7.47
N PRO A 115 14.16 18.30 7.89
CA PRO A 115 14.66 19.47 8.62
C PRO A 115 15.19 19.15 10.03
N VAL A 116 14.81 18.00 10.60
CA VAL A 116 15.29 17.43 11.89
C VAL A 116 15.58 18.52 12.93
N MET A 117 14.53 19.20 13.39
CA MET A 117 14.67 20.32 14.32
C MET A 117 14.59 19.89 15.79
N VAL A 118 13.98 18.74 16.03
CA VAL A 118 13.78 18.15 17.36
C VAL A 118 14.12 16.66 17.31
N ALA A 119 14.90 16.17 18.27
CA ALA A 119 15.22 14.76 18.38
C ALA A 119 13.98 13.94 18.74
N THR A 120 13.97 12.64 18.40
CA THR A 120 12.91 11.72 18.87
C THR A 120 12.82 11.64 20.40
N SER A 121 13.92 11.95 21.11
CA SER A 121 13.96 12.09 22.57
C SER A 121 13.48 13.46 23.10
N GLY A 122 13.03 14.37 22.23
CA GLY A 122 12.53 15.70 22.57
C GLY A 122 13.59 16.80 22.73
N ALA A 123 14.87 16.50 22.48
CA ALA A 123 15.94 17.50 22.55
C ALA A 123 15.84 18.49 21.38
N LYS A 124 15.96 19.80 21.63
CA LYS A 124 16.08 20.82 20.59
C LYS A 124 17.44 20.65 19.88
N LEU A 125 17.43 20.51 18.55
CA LEU A 125 18.63 20.22 17.75
C LEU A 125 19.12 21.40 16.92
N LEU A 126 18.36 22.50 16.88
CA LEU A 126 18.70 23.74 16.18
C LEU A 126 18.51 24.94 17.11
N SER A 127 19.34 25.97 16.96
CA SER A 127 19.13 27.28 17.60
C SER A 127 17.97 28.03 16.91
N ASP A 128 17.36 28.99 17.60
CA ASP A 128 16.28 29.80 17.01
C ASP A 128 16.76 30.61 15.79
N ASP A 129 18.02 31.04 15.81
CA ASP A 129 18.67 31.76 14.70
C ASP A 129 18.90 30.87 13.45
N ALA A 130 18.81 29.54 13.58
CA ALA A 130 19.04 28.61 12.48
C ALA A 130 17.77 28.36 11.63
N ILE A 131 16.59 28.76 12.09
CA ILE A 131 15.31 28.53 11.41
C ILE A 131 15.26 29.25 10.05
N GLU A 132 15.77 30.48 9.96
CA GLU A 132 15.82 31.20 8.68
C GLU A 132 16.79 30.53 7.69
N GLY A 133 17.90 29.99 8.19
CA GLY A 133 18.82 29.18 7.40
C GLY A 133 18.18 27.88 6.88
N VAL A 134 17.32 27.24 7.67
CA VAL A 134 16.53 26.08 7.23
C VAL A 134 15.60 26.47 6.08
N LYS A 135 14.87 27.60 6.18
CA LYS A 135 14.01 28.09 5.10
C LYS A 135 14.80 28.42 3.82
N ASP A 136 16.01 28.92 3.96
CA ASP A 136 16.90 29.16 2.82
C ASP A 136 17.32 27.88 2.10
N ILE A 137 17.63 26.81 2.84
CA ILE A 137 17.90 25.49 2.23
C ILE A 137 16.65 24.96 1.52
N MET A 138 15.46 25.13 2.10
CA MET A 138 14.21 24.63 1.50
C MET A 138 13.98 25.14 0.07
N LYS A 139 14.46 26.35 -0.27
CA LYS A 139 14.38 26.94 -1.63
C LYS A 139 15.16 26.15 -2.68
N LEU A 140 16.11 25.31 -2.25
CA LEU A 140 16.96 24.51 -3.10
C LEU A 140 16.49 23.04 -3.16
N CYS A 141 15.42 22.69 -2.45
CA CYS A 141 14.99 21.30 -2.28
C CYS A 141 13.76 20.94 -3.12
N ASP A 142 13.78 19.75 -3.71
CA ASP A 142 12.65 19.18 -4.43
C ASP A 142 11.56 18.66 -3.49
N LEU A 143 11.95 18.15 -2.31
CA LEU A 143 11.01 17.68 -1.28
C LEU A 143 11.51 18.05 0.11
N VAL A 144 10.62 18.58 0.94
CA VAL A 144 10.85 18.78 2.38
C VAL A 144 9.93 17.87 3.18
N THR A 145 10.44 17.17 4.19
CA THR A 145 9.68 16.16 4.94
C THR A 145 9.54 16.50 6.43
N PRO A 146 8.91 17.62 6.85
CA PRO A 146 8.76 17.94 8.26
C PRO A 146 7.79 16.98 8.96
N ASN A 147 8.02 16.66 10.23
CA ASN A 147 6.98 16.08 11.09
C ASN A 147 5.99 17.17 11.55
N LEU A 148 4.89 16.78 12.19
CA LEU A 148 3.88 17.76 12.63
C LEU A 148 4.43 18.86 13.57
N PRO A 149 5.18 18.56 14.65
CA PRO A 149 5.86 19.59 15.45
C PRO A 149 6.82 20.48 14.65
N GLU A 150 7.56 19.91 13.70
CA GLU A 150 8.46 20.68 12.82
C GLU A 150 7.68 21.62 11.91
N ALA A 151 6.54 21.17 11.37
CA ALA A 151 5.65 22.02 10.59
C ALA A 151 5.09 23.18 11.42
N GLU A 152 4.68 22.93 12.67
CA GLU A 152 4.23 23.98 13.61
C GLU A 152 5.28 25.07 13.83
N VAL A 153 6.54 24.66 14.00
CA VAL A 153 7.67 25.59 14.15
C VAL A 153 7.91 26.39 12.86
N LEU A 154 7.83 25.75 11.69
CA LEU A 154 8.05 26.43 10.40
C LEU A 154 6.98 27.49 10.10
N VAL A 155 5.71 27.22 10.44
CA VAL A 155 4.60 28.16 10.20
C VAL A 155 4.28 29.07 11.40
N GLY A 156 4.92 28.85 12.55
CA GLY A 156 4.76 29.68 13.74
C GLY A 156 3.40 29.57 14.44
N ARG A 157 2.65 28.48 14.22
CA ARG A 157 1.32 28.24 14.82
C ARG A 157 1.07 26.76 15.06
N SER A 158 0.20 26.43 16.01
CA SER A 158 -0.22 25.04 16.25
C SER A 158 -1.09 24.50 15.11
N LEU A 159 -0.97 23.20 14.83
CA LEU A 159 -1.71 22.51 13.79
C LEU A 159 -2.61 21.45 14.42
N LYS A 160 -3.93 21.68 14.42
CA LYS A 160 -4.90 20.84 15.15
C LYS A 160 -5.91 20.15 14.24
N THR A 161 -6.14 20.66 13.03
CA THR A 161 -7.08 20.06 12.08
C THR A 161 -6.39 19.62 10.79
N ILE A 162 -7.12 18.89 9.94
CA ILE A 162 -6.71 18.61 8.57
C ILE A 162 -6.41 19.92 7.84
N GLU A 163 -7.33 20.86 7.92
CA GLU A 163 -7.27 22.13 7.19
C GLU A 163 -6.05 22.94 7.64
N ASP A 164 -5.69 22.85 8.93
CA ASP A 164 -4.44 23.42 9.43
C ASP A 164 -3.22 22.83 8.74
N VAL A 165 -3.15 21.50 8.59
CA VAL A 165 -2.05 20.79 7.93
C VAL A 165 -1.99 21.14 6.44
N GLU A 166 -3.14 21.17 5.76
CA GLU A 166 -3.20 21.52 4.34
C GLU A 166 -2.77 22.97 4.09
N ALA A 167 -3.18 23.90 4.96
CA ALA A 167 -2.75 25.29 4.94
C ALA A 167 -1.26 25.42 5.28
N ALA A 168 -0.75 24.68 6.26
CA ALA A 168 0.66 24.71 6.61
C ALA A 168 1.55 24.20 5.48
N ALA A 169 1.11 23.16 4.75
CA ALA A 169 1.79 22.70 3.55
C ALA A 169 1.86 23.79 2.48
N LEU A 170 0.79 24.55 2.25
CA LEU A 170 0.81 25.71 1.34
C LEU A 170 1.82 26.77 1.75
N GLU A 171 1.83 27.13 3.04
CA GLU A 171 2.78 28.11 3.59
C GLU A 171 4.23 27.63 3.44
N ILE A 172 4.50 26.35 3.71
CA ILE A 172 5.81 25.74 3.55
C ILE A 172 6.27 25.73 2.08
N LEU A 173 5.37 25.43 1.14
CA LEU A 173 5.68 25.56 -0.30
C LEU A 173 6.01 27.01 -0.69
N ALA A 174 5.34 27.99 -0.08
CA ALA A 174 5.60 29.40 -0.33
C ALA A 174 7.00 29.85 0.16
N PHE A 175 7.65 29.09 1.05
CA PHE A 175 9.06 29.32 1.39
C PHE A 175 10.04 28.91 0.28
N GLY A 176 9.58 28.18 -0.74
CA GLY A 176 10.35 27.86 -1.95
C GLY A 176 10.59 26.38 -2.23
N ALA A 177 10.06 25.47 -1.40
CA ALA A 177 10.20 24.03 -1.61
C ALA A 177 9.42 23.55 -2.86
N GLY A 178 9.97 22.59 -3.60
CA GLY A 178 9.29 21.96 -4.75
C GLY A 178 8.08 21.09 -4.35
N ALA A 179 8.18 20.45 -3.18
CA ALA A 179 7.13 19.65 -2.57
C ALA A 179 7.32 19.56 -1.05
N VAL A 180 6.24 19.23 -0.34
CA VAL A 180 6.24 19.03 1.11
C VAL A 180 5.47 17.76 1.48
N LEU A 181 6.07 16.91 2.32
CA LEU A 181 5.42 15.76 2.95
C LEU A 181 5.37 15.99 4.47
N ILE A 182 4.23 16.45 4.99
CA ILE A 182 4.02 16.62 6.43
C ILE A 182 3.69 15.27 7.05
N LYS A 183 4.58 14.78 7.92
CA LYS A 183 4.48 13.45 8.56
C LYS A 183 3.59 13.53 9.80
N GLY A 184 2.42 12.87 9.77
CA GLY A 184 1.38 12.95 10.83
C GLY A 184 1.39 11.77 11.81
N GLY A 185 2.48 10.99 11.88
CA GLY A 185 2.65 9.89 12.84
C GLY A 185 2.49 10.29 14.32
N HIS A 186 2.55 11.58 14.64
CA HIS A 186 2.27 12.16 15.95
C HIS A 186 0.86 12.74 15.94
N THR A 187 -0.11 11.99 16.48
CA THR A 187 -1.51 12.38 16.78
C THR A 187 -2.03 13.64 16.05
N LEU A 188 -2.65 13.47 14.88
CA LEU A 188 -3.75 14.36 14.54
C LEU A 188 -4.87 14.11 15.56
N PRO A 189 -5.47 15.15 16.17
CA PRO A 189 -6.62 14.99 17.06
C PRO A 189 -7.69 14.17 16.35
N THR A 190 -8.19 13.12 17.02
CA THR A 190 -9.31 12.31 16.54
C THR A 190 -10.46 13.22 16.09
N PHE A 191 -10.94 12.99 14.87
CA PHE A 191 -11.95 13.80 14.18
C PHE A 191 -13.22 14.02 15.03
N PRO A 192 -13.59 15.27 15.39
CA PRO A 192 -14.77 15.54 16.23
C PRO A 192 -16.12 15.42 15.51
N HIS A 193 -16.16 15.09 14.22
CA HIS A 193 -17.38 15.20 13.40
C HIS A 193 -17.99 13.88 12.94
N LEU A 194 -17.52 12.74 13.44
CA LEU A 194 -18.24 11.48 13.26
C LEU A 194 -19.43 11.44 14.22
N SER A 195 -20.64 11.27 13.66
CA SER A 195 -21.90 11.23 14.41
C SER A 195 -21.82 10.25 15.60
N PRO A 196 -22.48 10.54 16.74
CA PRO A 196 -22.57 9.59 17.85
C PRO A 196 -23.32 8.35 17.38
N GLY A 197 -22.58 7.31 17.00
CA GLY A 197 -23.14 6.09 16.37
C GLY A 197 -22.30 5.51 15.24
N ALA A 198 -21.32 6.25 14.69
CA ALA A 198 -20.26 5.66 13.88
C ALA A 198 -19.22 5.02 14.83
N LEU A 199 -18.88 3.75 14.62
CA LEU A 199 -17.81 3.09 15.36
C LEU A 199 -16.53 3.95 15.33
N ASN A 200 -15.95 4.21 16.50
CA ASN A 200 -14.59 4.75 16.70
C ASN A 200 -13.57 4.12 15.73
N THR A 201 -13.38 4.66 14.53
CA THR A 201 -12.50 4.08 13.50
C THR A 201 -11.28 4.93 13.18
N THR A 202 -11.09 6.08 13.83
CA THR A 202 -9.83 6.84 13.76
C THR A 202 -8.72 6.32 14.70
N VAL A 203 -8.85 5.10 15.22
CA VAL A 203 -7.82 4.43 16.04
C VAL A 203 -7.23 3.29 15.22
N GLY A 204 -6.34 3.58 14.27
CA GLY A 204 -5.70 2.51 13.49
C GLY A 204 -4.78 2.91 12.33
N HIS A 205 -4.72 4.18 11.92
CA HIS A 205 -3.91 4.60 10.77
C HIS A 205 -2.93 5.75 11.10
N SER A 206 -1.84 5.80 10.35
CA SER A 206 -0.89 6.92 10.27
C SER A 206 -1.11 7.64 8.95
N GLN A 207 -1.34 8.95 9.03
CA GLN A 207 -1.63 9.81 7.88
C GLN A 207 -0.50 10.81 7.67
N ASP A 208 -0.05 10.95 6.43
CA ASP A 208 0.90 11.98 6.01
C ASP A 208 0.28 12.80 4.86
N TYR A 209 0.56 14.09 4.78
CA TYR A 209 0.02 14.97 3.74
C TYR A 209 1.12 15.39 2.76
N LEU A 210 0.93 15.09 1.48
CA LEU A 210 1.85 15.44 0.39
C LEU A 210 1.26 16.51 -0.51
N ARG A 211 2.03 17.56 -0.81
CA ARG A 211 1.66 18.60 -1.78
C ARG A 211 2.88 19.07 -2.58
N SER A 212 2.71 19.40 -3.85
CA SER A 212 3.77 19.90 -4.74
C SER A 212 3.41 21.23 -5.39
N THR A 213 4.42 22.01 -5.81
CA THR A 213 4.25 23.22 -6.62
C THR A 213 4.04 22.93 -8.11
N SER A 214 4.24 21.69 -8.55
CA SER A 214 4.16 21.34 -9.98
C SER A 214 2.75 21.54 -10.54
N THR A 215 2.63 22.36 -11.58
CA THR A 215 1.39 22.59 -12.35
C THR A 215 1.29 21.72 -13.61
N SER A 216 2.17 20.71 -13.74
CA SER A 216 2.26 19.89 -14.96
C SER A 216 0.97 19.08 -15.21
N PRO A 217 0.51 18.90 -16.47
CA PRO A 217 -0.85 18.43 -16.75
C PRO A 217 -1.00 16.91 -16.62
N SER A 218 -2.13 16.46 -16.07
CA SER A 218 -2.82 15.16 -16.26
C SER A 218 -2.27 13.86 -15.64
N THR A 219 -1.17 13.86 -14.87
CA THR A 219 -0.68 12.62 -14.23
C THR A 219 -0.23 12.75 -12.78
N ARG A 220 -0.16 13.96 -12.22
CA ARG A 220 0.19 14.16 -10.81
C ARG A 220 -1.06 14.19 -9.94
N LEU A 221 -1.04 13.41 -8.86
CA LEU A 221 -2.12 13.37 -7.89
C LEU A 221 -2.11 14.58 -6.94
N SER A 222 -0.96 15.26 -6.82
CA SER A 222 -0.81 16.51 -6.07
C SER A 222 -0.28 17.64 -6.95
N ASP A 223 -0.76 18.85 -6.73
CA ASP A 223 -0.37 20.06 -7.47
C ASP A 223 -0.51 21.31 -6.58
N SER A 224 -0.28 22.49 -7.17
CA SER A 224 -0.40 23.76 -6.45
C SER A 224 -1.82 24.02 -5.93
N SER A 225 -2.84 23.38 -6.51
CA SER A 225 -4.25 23.54 -6.12
C SER A 225 -4.73 22.52 -5.09
N SER A 226 -4.13 21.31 -5.05
CA SER A 226 -4.60 20.20 -4.21
C SER A 226 -3.46 19.25 -3.79
N GLY A 227 -3.52 18.76 -2.55
CA GLY A 227 -2.59 17.74 -2.02
C GLY A 227 -3.26 16.38 -1.85
N ILE A 228 -2.49 15.39 -1.39
CA ILE A 228 -2.97 14.03 -1.13
C ILE A 228 -2.64 13.57 0.29
N TRP A 229 -3.58 12.84 0.89
CA TRP A 229 -3.41 12.19 2.18
C TRP A 229 -2.99 10.73 1.99
N LEU A 230 -1.79 10.39 2.44
CA LEU A 230 -1.25 9.04 2.43
C LEU A 230 -1.61 8.32 3.73
N ARG A 231 -2.33 7.20 3.63
CA ARG A 231 -2.78 6.41 4.80
C ARG A 231 -2.08 5.05 4.85
N SER A 232 -1.48 4.72 5.99
CA SER A 232 -0.94 3.39 6.29
C SER A 232 -1.42 2.88 7.66
N PRO A 233 -1.36 1.57 7.95
CA PRO A 233 -1.62 1.06 9.29
C PRO A 233 -0.73 1.70 10.35
N ARG A 234 -1.30 1.96 11.52
CA ARG A 234 -0.56 2.42 12.71
C ARG A 234 -0.24 1.22 13.59
N TYR A 235 1.03 0.91 13.73
CA TYR A 235 1.49 -0.12 14.65
C TYR A 235 1.73 0.46 16.04
N SER A 236 1.20 -0.22 17.06
CA SER A 236 1.46 0.12 18.46
C SER A 236 2.83 -0.42 18.86
N THR A 237 3.86 0.40 18.70
CA THR A 237 5.23 0.06 19.10
C THR A 237 5.97 1.30 19.58
N PRO A 238 6.77 1.21 20.65
CA PRO A 238 7.66 2.29 21.06
C PRO A 238 8.94 2.34 20.21
N HIS A 239 9.18 1.38 19.32
CA HIS A 239 10.43 1.24 18.56
C HIS A 239 10.34 1.97 17.20
N THR A 240 10.37 3.30 17.27
CA THR A 240 10.23 4.22 16.13
C THR A 240 11.44 5.15 15.96
N HIS A 241 12.54 4.90 16.66
CA HIS A 241 13.75 5.72 16.54
C HIS A 241 14.28 5.68 15.09
N GLY A 242 14.61 6.85 14.53
CA GLY A 242 15.07 6.98 13.15
C GLY A 242 14.01 6.87 12.06
N THR A 243 12.71 6.86 12.40
CA THR A 243 11.61 6.81 11.41
C THR A 243 11.74 7.91 10.34
N GLY A 244 11.99 9.16 10.77
CA GLY A 244 12.12 10.30 9.86
C GLY A 244 13.31 10.17 8.91
N CYS A 245 14.50 9.86 9.45
CA CYS A 245 15.72 9.67 8.66
C CYS A 245 15.57 8.51 7.65
N THR A 246 14.97 7.40 8.10
CA THR A 246 14.72 6.24 7.24
C THR A 246 13.74 6.57 6.10
N LEU A 247 12.68 7.34 6.39
CA LEU A 247 11.71 7.76 5.38
C LEU A 247 12.36 8.64 4.31
N SER A 248 13.01 9.74 4.71
CA SER A 248 13.63 10.69 3.78
C SER A 248 14.76 10.06 2.96
N SER A 249 15.57 9.20 3.57
CA SER A 249 16.62 8.44 2.87
C SER A 249 16.06 7.42 1.88
N SER A 250 14.92 6.79 2.21
CA SER A 250 14.23 5.90 1.26
C SER A 250 13.66 6.68 0.08
N VAL A 251 13.07 7.86 0.31
CA VAL A 251 12.60 8.73 -0.79
C VAL A 251 13.76 9.10 -1.74
N ALA A 252 14.89 9.56 -1.19
CA ALA A 252 16.08 9.88 -2.00
C ALA A 252 16.57 8.66 -2.81
N SER A 253 16.54 7.47 -2.20
CA SER A 253 16.91 6.21 -2.87
C SER A 253 16.02 5.92 -4.07
N TYR A 254 14.68 6.02 -3.92
CA TYR A 254 13.75 5.77 -5.03
C TYR A 254 13.85 6.82 -6.14
N LEU A 255 14.09 8.08 -5.79
CA LEU A 255 14.35 9.13 -6.79
C LEU A 255 15.66 8.87 -7.56
N GLY A 256 16.72 8.41 -6.89
CA GLY A 256 17.97 8.01 -7.55
C GLY A 256 17.81 6.79 -8.45
N LEU A 257 17.09 5.76 -7.99
CA LEU A 257 16.73 4.59 -8.82
C LEU A 257 15.98 5.01 -10.08
N GLY A 258 15.06 5.98 -9.99
CA GLY A 258 14.29 6.49 -11.12
C GLY A 258 15.11 7.23 -12.18
N ARG A 259 16.34 7.65 -11.87
CA ARG A 259 17.27 8.32 -12.80
C ARG A 259 18.19 7.37 -13.54
N VAL A 260 18.63 6.30 -12.88
CA VAL A 260 19.70 5.41 -13.40
C VAL A 260 19.14 4.09 -13.93
N SER A 261 17.96 3.65 -13.48
CA SER A 261 17.36 2.35 -13.86
C SER A 261 16.67 2.41 -15.23
N SER A 262 17.47 2.47 -16.29
CA SER A 262 17.01 2.39 -17.68
C SER A 262 16.99 0.97 -18.27
N SER A 263 17.60 -0.02 -17.59
CA SER A 263 17.70 -1.40 -18.06
C SER A 263 16.71 -2.34 -17.38
N GLU A 264 16.02 -3.17 -18.17
CA GLU A 264 15.15 -4.27 -17.70
C GLU A 264 15.88 -5.31 -16.83
N SER A 265 17.22 -5.35 -16.88
CA SER A 265 18.07 -6.28 -16.12
C SER A 265 18.35 -5.87 -14.67
N SER A 266 17.84 -4.73 -14.20
CA SER A 266 18.00 -4.38 -12.78
C SER A 266 17.15 -5.32 -11.92
N GLU A 267 17.61 -5.65 -10.71
CA GLU A 267 16.83 -6.44 -9.72
C GLU A 267 15.43 -5.85 -9.50
N HIS A 268 15.27 -4.55 -9.79
CA HIS A 268 14.06 -3.81 -9.57
C HIS A 268 13.17 -3.58 -10.81
N GLY A 269 13.59 -4.03 -12.00
CA GLY A 269 12.97 -3.68 -13.28
C GLY A 269 13.24 -2.22 -13.69
N ALA A 270 12.87 -1.86 -14.92
CA ALA A 270 12.98 -0.48 -15.39
C ALA A 270 12.04 0.43 -14.57
N LEU A 271 12.60 1.12 -13.58
CA LEU A 271 11.89 2.08 -12.72
C LEU A 271 12.01 3.51 -13.28
N ASN A 272 12.07 3.66 -14.61
CA ASN A 272 12.24 4.94 -15.26
C ASN A 272 11.18 5.94 -14.79
N ALA A 273 11.64 7.14 -14.39
CA ALA A 273 10.79 8.27 -14.04
C ALA A 273 9.90 8.09 -12.78
N ILE A 274 10.45 7.53 -11.69
CA ILE A 274 9.83 7.61 -10.36
C ILE A 274 9.56 9.08 -9.99
N SER A 275 8.29 9.42 -9.78
CA SER A 275 7.87 10.74 -9.30
C SER A 275 8.13 10.91 -7.80
N ILE A 276 8.04 12.15 -7.30
CA ILE A 276 8.12 12.43 -5.85
C ILE A 276 6.98 11.70 -5.12
N GLU A 277 5.79 11.67 -5.71
CA GLU A 277 4.63 10.97 -5.19
C GLU A 277 4.88 9.46 -5.07
N ASP A 278 5.42 8.84 -6.11
CA ASP A 278 5.78 7.41 -6.10
C ASP A 278 6.86 7.12 -5.05
N ALA A 279 7.90 7.95 -4.98
CA ALA A 279 8.98 7.80 -4.02
C ALA A 279 8.48 7.92 -2.56
N CYS A 280 7.59 8.87 -2.28
CA CYS A 280 6.94 9.02 -0.97
C CYS A 280 6.09 7.79 -0.61
N ILE A 281 5.36 7.23 -1.57
CA ILE A 281 4.51 6.05 -1.35
C ILE A 281 5.33 4.80 -1.06
N LEU A 282 6.38 4.56 -1.85
CA LEU A 282 7.30 3.45 -1.63
C LEU A 282 8.06 3.61 -0.31
N ALA A 283 8.51 4.82 0.02
CA ALA A 283 9.18 5.10 1.29
C ALA A 283 8.25 4.91 2.50
N LYS A 284 6.99 5.33 2.39
CA LYS A 284 6.00 5.09 3.45
C LYS A 284 5.74 3.59 3.62
N ALA A 285 5.60 2.83 2.54
CA ALA A 285 5.46 1.38 2.60
C ALA A 285 6.66 0.70 3.27
N TYR A 286 7.87 1.11 2.89
CA TYR A 286 9.14 0.65 3.48
C TYR A 286 9.17 0.90 5.00
N VAL A 287 8.91 2.14 5.42
CA VAL A 287 9.00 2.54 6.83
C VAL A 287 7.89 1.90 7.66
N THR A 288 6.66 1.84 7.13
CA THR A 288 5.54 1.15 7.78
C THR A 288 5.88 -0.32 8.03
N LYS A 289 6.48 -1.01 7.04
CA LYS A 289 6.96 -2.38 7.24
C LYS A 289 8.03 -2.43 8.30
N GLY A 290 9.04 -1.56 8.24
CA GLY A 290 10.11 -1.48 9.23
C GLY A 290 9.59 -1.35 10.65
N ILE A 291 8.67 -0.42 10.90
CA ILE A 291 8.01 -0.19 12.20
C ILE A 291 7.29 -1.45 12.67
N SER A 292 6.56 -2.14 11.78
CA SER A 292 5.78 -3.33 12.15
C SER A 292 6.60 -4.49 12.74
N ILE A 293 7.91 -4.52 12.44
CA ILE A 293 8.82 -5.59 12.86
C ILE A 293 10.00 -5.09 13.70
N SER A 294 9.99 -3.81 14.10
CA SER A 294 11.01 -3.22 14.97
C SER A 294 11.04 -3.89 16.34
N LYS A 295 12.22 -3.99 16.93
CA LYS A 295 12.43 -4.57 18.27
C LYS A 295 13.35 -3.68 19.10
N GLY A 296 13.23 -3.77 20.42
CA GLY A 296 14.10 -3.07 21.35
C GLY A 296 15.52 -3.63 21.34
N ILE A 297 16.52 -2.76 21.13
CA ILE A 297 17.96 -3.09 21.19
C ILE A 297 18.64 -2.37 22.38
N GLY A 298 18.02 -1.30 22.91
CA GLY A 298 18.48 -0.53 24.06
C GLY A 298 17.38 -0.31 25.11
N LYS A 299 17.64 0.57 26.08
CA LYS A 299 16.71 0.87 27.19
C LYS A 299 15.54 1.79 26.79
N GLY A 300 15.67 2.54 25.70
CA GLY A 300 14.63 3.42 25.18
C GLY A 300 14.04 2.92 23.84
N PRO A 301 13.38 3.80 23.07
CA PRO A 301 12.93 3.51 21.71
C PRO A 301 14.01 2.83 20.87
N GLY A 302 13.64 1.70 20.26
CA GLY A 302 14.53 0.95 19.37
C GLY A 302 14.50 1.52 17.96
N PRO A 303 15.53 1.27 17.14
CA PRO A 303 15.57 1.72 15.76
C PRO A 303 14.50 1.04 14.89
N VAL A 304 14.04 1.76 13.87
CA VAL A 304 13.23 1.17 12.80
C VAL A 304 14.03 0.10 12.06
N ARG A 305 13.39 -1.03 11.75
CA ARG A 305 14.06 -2.09 10.98
C ARG A 305 14.12 -1.75 9.50
N HIS A 306 15.27 -2.03 8.88
CA HIS A 306 15.49 -1.90 7.44
C HIS A 306 15.14 -3.23 6.73
N THR A 307 14.44 -3.19 5.60
CA THR A 307 13.81 -4.39 4.99
C THR A 307 14.22 -4.64 3.55
N GLY A 308 14.25 -3.60 2.72
CA GLY A 308 14.41 -3.69 1.26
C GLY A 308 13.18 -3.17 0.51
N PHE A 309 13.17 -3.31 -0.82
CA PHE A 309 12.07 -2.82 -1.68
C PHE A 309 10.71 -3.33 -1.16
N PRO A 310 9.65 -2.49 -1.15
CA PRO A 310 8.41 -2.86 -0.50
C PRO A 310 7.72 -4.03 -1.22
N SER A 311 7.36 -5.06 -0.47
CA SER A 311 6.73 -6.28 -0.98
C SER A 311 5.55 -6.75 -0.10
N ASP A 312 5.16 -5.95 0.90
CA ASP A 312 4.08 -6.25 1.82
C ASP A 312 2.87 -5.36 1.52
N HIS A 313 1.86 -5.94 0.87
CA HIS A 313 0.63 -5.24 0.51
C HIS A 313 -0.11 -4.60 1.70
N ASN A 314 0.04 -5.11 2.93
CA ASN A 314 -0.59 -4.49 4.09
C ASN A 314 0.08 -3.17 4.49
N CYS A 315 1.34 -2.98 4.12
CA CYS A 315 2.10 -1.77 4.43
C CYS A 315 2.01 -0.72 3.33
N TYR A 316 1.54 -1.08 2.13
CA TYR A 316 1.40 -0.17 1.00
C TYR A 316 0.34 0.89 1.32
N PRO A 317 0.66 2.20 1.24
CA PRO A 317 -0.29 3.23 1.61
C PRO A 317 -1.41 3.34 0.59
N THR A 318 -2.58 3.79 1.05
CA THR A 318 -3.71 4.19 0.19
C THR A 318 -3.87 5.70 0.20
N ILE A 319 -4.29 6.29 -0.92
CA ILE A 319 -4.67 7.72 -1.00
C ILE A 319 -6.18 7.87 -0.81
N ALA A 320 -6.58 8.83 0.02
CA ALA A 320 -7.97 9.24 0.17
C ALA A 320 -8.31 10.41 -0.78
N LEU A 321 -9.55 10.42 -1.29
CA LEU A 321 -10.06 11.51 -2.14
C LEU A 321 -10.49 12.75 -1.36
N ASP A 322 -10.85 12.58 -0.09
CA ASP A 322 -11.07 13.67 0.84
C ASP A 322 -10.35 13.38 2.15
N ALA A 323 -10.11 14.44 2.91
CA ALA A 323 -9.47 14.33 4.19
C ALA A 323 -10.43 13.82 5.29
N ALA A 324 -11.75 13.97 5.08
CA ALA A 324 -12.80 13.74 6.06
C ALA A 324 -13.23 12.28 6.27
N GLU A 325 -12.38 11.32 5.90
CA GLU A 325 -12.59 9.88 6.09
C GLU A 325 -13.87 9.31 5.47
N ARG A 326 -13.71 8.60 4.34
CA ARG A 326 -14.58 7.47 4.06
C ARG A 326 -13.78 6.18 4.14
N GLU A 327 -14.33 5.16 4.81
CA GLU A 327 -14.02 3.79 4.42
C GLU A 327 -14.21 3.71 2.90
N GLY A 328 -13.33 2.99 2.21
CA GLY A 328 -13.33 2.93 0.75
C GLY A 328 -14.70 2.60 0.17
N PHE A 329 -14.89 2.83 -1.13
CA PHE A 329 -16.17 2.58 -1.76
C PHE A 329 -16.50 1.07 -1.74
N ASP A 330 -17.79 0.75 -1.65
CA ASP A 330 -18.30 -0.63 -1.68
C ASP A 330 -18.74 -0.96 -3.13
N PHE A 331 -17.76 -1.01 -4.03
CA PHE A 331 -18.01 -1.45 -5.40
C PHE A 331 -18.22 -2.97 -5.46
N LYS A 332 -18.79 -3.43 -6.57
CA LYS A 332 -19.05 -4.85 -6.80
C LYS A 332 -17.78 -5.68 -6.63
N VAL A 333 -17.76 -6.56 -5.63
CA VAL A 333 -16.66 -7.49 -5.37
C VAL A 333 -16.69 -8.63 -6.38
N MET A 334 -15.54 -8.90 -6.99
CA MET A 334 -15.34 -10.05 -7.88
C MET A 334 -14.04 -10.74 -7.54
N ARG A 335 -14.00 -12.05 -7.80
CA ARG A 335 -12.80 -12.87 -7.65
C ARG A 335 -12.11 -13.02 -9.01
N PRO A 336 -10.81 -13.34 -9.03
CA PRO A 336 -10.11 -13.69 -10.26
C PRO A 336 -10.83 -14.72 -11.13
N SER A 337 -11.41 -15.77 -10.53
CA SER A 337 -12.15 -16.83 -11.24
C SER A 337 -13.42 -16.35 -11.95
N ASP A 338 -13.96 -15.20 -11.52
CA ASP A 338 -15.16 -14.63 -12.10
C ASP A 338 -14.85 -13.96 -13.45
N PHE A 339 -13.58 -13.72 -13.78
CA PHE A 339 -13.09 -13.24 -15.08
C PHE A 339 -12.58 -14.38 -15.98
N GLY A 340 -12.75 -14.21 -17.29
CA GLY A 340 -12.01 -15.00 -18.28
C GLY A 340 -10.54 -14.55 -18.34
N PRO A 341 -9.63 -15.37 -18.89
CA PRO A 341 -8.21 -15.00 -19.00
C PRO A 341 -7.96 -13.83 -19.96
N ILE A 342 -8.89 -13.56 -20.87
CA ILE A 342 -8.80 -12.52 -21.89
C ILE A 342 -9.94 -11.51 -21.70
N PHE A 343 -9.58 -10.24 -21.80
CA PHE A 343 -10.47 -9.09 -21.71
C PHE A 343 -10.34 -8.22 -22.98
N PRO A 344 -11.14 -8.49 -24.03
CA PRO A 344 -11.08 -7.76 -25.29
C PRO A 344 -11.51 -6.31 -25.12
N ILE A 345 -10.76 -5.39 -25.73
CA ILE A 345 -11.06 -3.95 -25.76
C ILE A 345 -11.33 -3.55 -27.21
N VAL A 346 -12.55 -3.10 -27.48
CA VAL A 346 -13.08 -2.82 -28.84
C VAL A 346 -13.67 -1.41 -28.93
N ASP A 347 -13.86 -0.90 -30.14
CA ASP A 347 -14.29 0.48 -30.41
C ASP A 347 -15.61 0.59 -31.20
N SER A 348 -16.30 -0.53 -31.48
CA SER A 348 -17.54 -0.53 -32.28
C SER A 348 -18.50 -1.65 -31.94
N VAL A 349 -19.78 -1.46 -32.29
CA VAL A 349 -20.84 -2.50 -32.16
C VAL A 349 -20.49 -3.75 -32.97
N SER A 350 -19.93 -3.60 -34.18
CA SER A 350 -19.54 -4.72 -35.03
C SER A 350 -18.53 -5.63 -34.33
N SER A 351 -17.51 -5.03 -33.70
CA SER A 351 -16.51 -5.77 -32.93
C SER A 351 -17.12 -6.43 -31.69
N VAL A 352 -18.03 -5.76 -30.97
CA VAL A 352 -18.78 -6.37 -29.85
C VAL A 352 -19.56 -7.60 -30.33
N SER A 353 -20.24 -7.51 -31.47
CA SER A 353 -20.97 -8.63 -32.05
C SER A 353 -20.06 -9.80 -32.38
N LYS A 354 -18.87 -9.56 -32.96
CA LYS A 354 -17.88 -10.61 -33.25
C LYS A 354 -17.41 -11.31 -31.97
N ILE A 355 -17.10 -10.56 -30.91
CA ILE A 355 -16.73 -11.14 -29.61
C ILE A 355 -17.85 -12.02 -29.07
N CYS A 356 -19.09 -11.52 -29.07
CA CYS A 356 -20.25 -12.26 -28.57
C CYS A 356 -20.50 -13.55 -29.36
N SER A 357 -20.43 -13.50 -30.69
CA SER A 357 -20.61 -14.67 -31.56
C SER A 357 -19.50 -15.71 -31.43
N SER A 358 -18.28 -15.30 -31.04
CA SER A 358 -17.16 -16.23 -30.83
C SER A 358 -17.33 -17.13 -29.61
N ASN A 359 -18.19 -16.73 -28.65
CA ASN A 359 -18.36 -17.37 -27.35
C ASN A 359 -17.02 -17.66 -26.61
N SER A 360 -15.99 -16.86 -26.88
CA SER A 360 -14.63 -17.12 -26.41
C SER A 360 -14.25 -16.29 -25.18
N CYS A 361 -15.05 -15.28 -24.83
CA CYS A 361 -14.75 -14.32 -23.75
C CYS A 361 -15.99 -14.13 -22.87
N LYS A 362 -15.76 -13.96 -21.55
CA LYS A 362 -16.84 -13.65 -20.58
C LYS A 362 -17.18 -12.16 -20.53
N ASP A 363 -16.26 -11.33 -20.97
CA ASP A 363 -16.30 -9.87 -20.85
C ASP A 363 -15.87 -9.23 -22.16
N VAL A 364 -16.34 -8.01 -22.40
CA VAL A 364 -15.84 -7.11 -23.45
C VAL A 364 -15.90 -5.68 -22.95
N GLN A 365 -14.84 -4.92 -23.20
CA GLN A 365 -14.81 -3.48 -22.95
C GLN A 365 -15.01 -2.71 -24.25
N LEU A 366 -15.99 -1.80 -24.25
CA LEU A 366 -16.22 -0.85 -25.32
C LEU A 366 -15.57 0.49 -24.99
N ARG A 367 -14.61 0.91 -25.83
CA ARG A 367 -13.86 2.15 -25.72
C ARG A 367 -14.10 3.03 -26.95
N LEU A 368 -14.92 4.06 -26.77
CA LEU A 368 -15.30 4.99 -27.83
C LEU A 368 -14.34 6.19 -27.85
N LYS A 369 -14.01 6.67 -29.06
CA LYS A 369 -13.19 7.88 -29.28
C LYS A 369 -14.00 8.99 -29.94
N ILE A 370 -15.28 9.07 -29.60
CA ILE A 370 -16.24 10.07 -30.10
C ILE A 370 -16.77 10.88 -28.92
N THR A 371 -17.32 12.06 -29.19
CA THR A 371 -17.83 12.98 -28.16
C THR A 371 -19.33 13.26 -28.27
N ASP A 372 -19.99 12.75 -29.31
CA ASP A 372 -21.44 12.90 -29.50
C ASP A 372 -22.19 11.99 -28.52
N GLU A 373 -22.86 12.60 -27.53
CA GLU A 373 -23.56 11.92 -26.45
C GLU A 373 -24.74 11.04 -26.93
N ASP A 374 -25.43 11.44 -28.00
CA ASP A 374 -26.55 10.68 -28.57
C ASP A 374 -26.03 9.46 -29.33
N GLU A 375 -24.95 9.64 -30.10
CA GLU A 375 -24.27 8.55 -30.78
C GLU A 375 -23.67 7.54 -29.78
N ILE A 376 -22.98 8.02 -28.75
CA ILE A 376 -22.46 7.20 -27.64
C ILE A 376 -23.59 6.39 -27.01
N SER A 377 -24.69 7.05 -26.65
CA SER A 377 -25.86 6.40 -26.04
C SER A 377 -26.44 5.33 -26.96
N ARG A 378 -26.53 5.57 -28.28
CA ARG A 378 -27.02 4.60 -29.26
C ARG A 378 -26.12 3.37 -29.34
N ILE A 379 -24.81 3.57 -29.50
CA ILE A 379 -23.80 2.49 -29.61
C ILE A 379 -23.80 1.62 -28.34
N ILE A 380 -23.82 2.23 -27.16
CA ILE A 380 -23.85 1.51 -25.88
C ILE A 380 -25.16 0.72 -25.73
N SER A 381 -26.30 1.32 -26.10
CA SER A 381 -27.60 0.63 -26.03
C SER A 381 -27.63 -0.62 -26.92
N GLU A 382 -27.14 -0.51 -28.16
CA GLU A 382 -27.09 -1.62 -29.10
C GLU A 382 -26.14 -2.72 -28.62
N SER A 383 -24.93 -2.34 -28.18
CA SER A 383 -23.94 -3.27 -27.62
C SER A 383 -24.46 -4.00 -26.38
N SER A 384 -25.19 -3.30 -25.51
CA SER A 384 -25.81 -3.86 -24.29
C SER A 384 -26.81 -4.95 -24.62
N LYS A 385 -27.63 -4.76 -25.66
CA LYS A 385 -28.61 -5.78 -26.12
C LYS A 385 -27.90 -7.04 -26.62
N ILE A 386 -26.87 -6.88 -27.46
CA ILE A 386 -26.08 -7.99 -28.03
C ILE A 386 -25.36 -8.79 -26.94
N CYS A 387 -24.76 -8.10 -25.97
CA CYS A 387 -24.05 -8.72 -24.86
C CYS A 387 -25.02 -9.52 -23.98
N LYS A 388 -26.19 -8.96 -23.66
CA LYS A 388 -27.24 -9.62 -22.87
C LYS A 388 -27.76 -10.89 -23.54
N SER A 389 -28.01 -10.87 -24.85
CA SER A 389 -28.47 -12.06 -25.59
C SER A 389 -27.42 -13.17 -25.65
N SER A 390 -26.14 -12.83 -25.47
CA SER A 390 -25.01 -13.75 -25.60
C SER A 390 -24.37 -14.10 -24.25
N ASN A 391 -24.94 -13.63 -23.14
CA ASN A 391 -24.41 -13.78 -21.78
C ASN A 391 -22.94 -13.30 -21.63
N VAL A 392 -22.57 -12.24 -22.35
CA VAL A 392 -21.28 -11.56 -22.23
C VAL A 392 -21.47 -10.29 -21.41
N ARG A 393 -20.50 -9.98 -20.54
CA ARG A 393 -20.56 -8.78 -19.70
C ARG A 393 -19.95 -7.58 -20.43
N LEU A 394 -20.74 -6.51 -20.58
CA LEU A 394 -20.32 -5.28 -21.23
C LEU A 394 -19.76 -4.27 -20.22
N TRP A 395 -18.52 -3.85 -20.45
CA TRP A 395 -17.84 -2.78 -19.73
C TRP A 395 -17.71 -1.54 -20.60
N ILE A 396 -17.97 -0.36 -20.04
CA ILE A 396 -17.90 0.92 -20.77
C ILE A 396 -16.70 1.73 -20.29
N ASN A 397 -15.86 2.22 -21.21
CA ASN A 397 -14.75 3.10 -20.88
C ASN A 397 -15.22 4.56 -20.77
N ASP A 398 -14.77 5.30 -19.76
CA ASP A 398 -14.90 6.76 -19.54
C ASP A 398 -16.34 7.36 -19.49
N HIS A 399 -17.39 6.58 -19.78
CA HIS A 399 -18.79 7.04 -19.86
C HIS A 399 -19.71 6.41 -18.78
N PRO A 400 -19.54 6.73 -17.48
CA PRO A 400 -20.32 6.12 -16.40
C PRO A 400 -21.82 6.42 -16.47
N SER A 401 -22.23 7.63 -16.87
CA SER A 401 -23.64 8.02 -17.00
C SER A 401 -24.40 7.13 -17.99
N HIS A 402 -23.80 6.86 -19.15
CA HIS A 402 -24.38 5.96 -20.15
C HIS A 402 -24.36 4.49 -19.72
N ALA A 403 -23.30 4.06 -19.03
CA ALA A 403 -23.23 2.71 -18.48
C ALA A 403 -24.39 2.43 -17.51
N ILE A 404 -24.70 3.41 -16.65
CA ILE A 404 -25.85 3.38 -15.72
C ILE A 404 -27.16 3.35 -16.51
N LYS A 405 -27.37 4.30 -17.43
CA LYS A 405 -28.59 4.46 -18.24
C LYS A 405 -28.97 3.16 -18.97
N HIS A 406 -27.99 2.45 -19.52
CA HIS A 406 -28.21 1.25 -20.33
C HIS A 406 -28.03 -0.07 -19.56
N ASN A 407 -27.90 0.01 -18.23
CA ASN A 407 -27.73 -1.13 -17.33
C ASN A 407 -26.64 -2.10 -17.83
N CYS A 408 -25.44 -1.55 -18.03
CA CYS A 408 -24.23 -2.30 -18.39
C CYS A 408 -23.68 -3.05 -17.17
N PHE A 409 -22.66 -3.88 -17.34
CA PHE A 409 -22.10 -4.62 -16.21
C PHE A 409 -21.17 -3.77 -15.33
N GLY A 410 -20.34 -2.95 -15.96
CA GLY A 410 -19.37 -2.13 -15.27
C GLY A 410 -18.85 -0.96 -16.11
N VAL A 411 -18.10 -0.10 -15.45
CA VAL A 411 -17.38 1.02 -16.05
C VAL A 411 -15.89 0.84 -15.79
N HIS A 412 -15.07 1.30 -16.73
CA HIS A 412 -13.63 1.40 -16.57
C HIS A 412 -13.21 2.86 -16.70
N LEU A 413 -12.39 3.35 -15.76
CA LEU A 413 -12.04 4.76 -15.66
C LEU A 413 -10.52 4.95 -15.59
N GLY A 414 -10.04 6.04 -16.19
CA GLY A 414 -8.71 6.58 -15.93
C GLY A 414 -8.67 7.50 -14.71
N GLN A 415 -7.47 7.93 -14.34
CA GLN A 415 -7.24 8.84 -13.21
C GLN A 415 -7.93 10.20 -13.38
N GLU A 416 -7.89 10.75 -14.60
CA GLU A 416 -8.55 12.03 -14.92
C GLU A 416 -10.08 11.94 -14.79
N ASP A 417 -10.68 10.81 -15.16
CA ASP A 417 -12.11 10.60 -15.00
C ASP A 417 -12.50 10.51 -13.52
N ILE A 418 -11.67 9.86 -12.70
CA ILE A 418 -11.84 9.82 -11.24
C ILE A 418 -11.79 11.23 -10.65
N LYS A 419 -10.80 12.04 -11.03
CA LYS A 419 -10.66 13.43 -10.59
C LYS A 419 -11.87 14.27 -11.01
N ARG A 420 -12.33 14.13 -12.26
CA ARG A 420 -13.50 14.85 -12.80
C ARG A 420 -14.81 14.45 -12.11
N LEU A 421 -15.01 13.17 -11.84
CA LEU A 421 -16.22 12.65 -11.19
C LEU A 421 -16.29 13.06 -9.71
N GLY A 422 -15.12 13.10 -9.05
CA GLY A 422 -15.01 13.26 -7.62
C GLY A 422 -15.85 12.24 -6.84
N ILE A 423 -16.11 12.55 -5.58
CA ILE A 423 -16.83 11.66 -4.67
C ILE A 423 -18.29 11.45 -5.10
N THR A 424 -18.95 12.49 -5.60
CA THR A 424 -20.37 12.43 -6.01
C THR A 424 -20.59 11.52 -7.21
N GLY A 425 -19.70 11.58 -8.21
CA GLY A 425 -19.78 10.70 -9.36
C GLY A 425 -19.51 9.23 -9.00
N LEU A 426 -18.49 8.98 -8.17
CA LEU A 426 -18.17 7.63 -7.69
C LEU A 426 -19.29 7.01 -6.85
N LEU A 427 -19.94 7.79 -5.97
CA LEU A 427 -21.13 7.35 -5.24
C LEU A 427 -22.30 6.99 -6.18
N SER A 428 -22.45 7.70 -7.29
CA SER A 428 -23.49 7.42 -8.27
C SER A 428 -23.24 6.07 -8.96
N ILE A 429 -21.98 5.77 -9.28
CA ILE A 429 -21.57 4.45 -9.80
C ILE A 429 -21.86 3.36 -8.76
N GLN A 430 -21.44 3.55 -7.50
CA GLN A 430 -21.68 2.57 -6.44
C GLN A 430 -23.18 2.26 -6.25
N LYS A 431 -24.02 3.30 -6.18
CA LYS A 431 -25.48 3.14 -6.02
C LYS A 431 -26.14 2.40 -7.18
N SER A 432 -25.57 2.46 -8.37
CA SER A 432 -26.06 1.73 -9.55
C SER A 432 -25.64 0.25 -9.58
N SER A 433 -24.86 -0.21 -8.60
CA SER A 433 -24.30 -1.59 -8.55
C SER A 433 -23.41 -1.97 -9.75
N LEU A 434 -22.90 -0.99 -10.49
CA LEU A 434 -21.90 -1.20 -11.53
C LEU A 434 -20.58 -1.67 -10.91
N ALA A 435 -19.91 -2.58 -11.61
CA ALA A 435 -18.50 -2.88 -11.32
C ALA A 435 -17.60 -1.72 -11.76
N LEU A 436 -16.47 -1.53 -11.08
CA LEU A 436 -15.50 -0.48 -11.38
C LEU A 436 -14.13 -1.09 -11.69
N GLY A 437 -13.61 -0.83 -12.88
CA GLY A 437 -12.20 -1.03 -13.22
C GLY A 437 -11.45 0.29 -13.24
N ILE A 438 -10.19 0.30 -12.77
CA ILE A 438 -9.36 1.51 -12.78
C ILE A 438 -8.04 1.26 -13.52
N SER A 439 -7.67 2.17 -14.43
CA SER A 439 -6.34 2.21 -15.07
C SER A 439 -5.30 2.84 -14.16
N THR A 440 -4.16 2.19 -14.02
CA THR A 440 -3.02 2.62 -13.20
C THR A 440 -1.70 2.41 -13.95
N HIS A 441 -0.81 3.37 -13.83
CA HIS A 441 0.44 3.49 -14.57
C HIS A 441 1.64 3.79 -13.67
N THR A 442 1.40 4.14 -12.40
CA THR A 442 2.43 4.47 -11.41
C THR A 442 2.06 3.91 -10.03
N PHE A 443 3.01 3.94 -9.08
CA PHE A 443 2.75 3.52 -7.69
C PHE A 443 1.71 4.43 -7.01
N SER A 444 1.74 5.72 -7.33
CA SER A 444 0.80 6.72 -6.84
C SER A 444 -0.62 6.50 -7.35
N GLU A 445 -0.79 6.26 -8.64
CA GLU A 445 -2.09 5.91 -9.21
C GLU A 445 -2.63 4.59 -8.63
N LEU A 446 -1.76 3.61 -8.40
CA LEU A 446 -2.12 2.36 -7.75
C LEU A 446 -2.61 2.58 -6.31
N SER A 447 -1.91 3.42 -5.54
CA SER A 447 -2.30 3.79 -4.17
C SER A 447 -3.66 4.47 -4.11
N LEU A 448 -3.96 5.36 -5.07
CA LEU A 448 -5.28 5.96 -5.21
C LEU A 448 -6.34 4.91 -5.58
N ALA A 449 -6.07 4.08 -6.58
CA ALA A 449 -7.01 3.04 -6.99
C ALA A 449 -7.34 2.09 -5.82
N LEU A 450 -6.35 1.63 -5.05
CA LEU A 450 -6.58 0.78 -3.88
C LEU A 450 -7.42 1.48 -2.80
N GLY A 451 -7.22 2.79 -2.60
CA GLY A 451 -8.06 3.60 -1.69
C GLY A 451 -9.54 3.64 -2.09
N LEU A 452 -9.84 3.44 -3.38
CA LEU A 452 -11.21 3.40 -3.91
C LEU A 452 -11.84 2.01 -3.88
N ASN A 453 -11.06 0.95 -3.59
CA ASN A 453 -11.53 -0.43 -3.55
C ASN A 453 -12.33 -0.87 -4.81
N PRO A 454 -11.76 -0.73 -6.03
CA PRO A 454 -12.42 -1.10 -7.28
C PRO A 454 -12.58 -2.62 -7.41
N THR A 455 -13.44 -3.02 -8.34
CA THR A 455 -13.61 -4.44 -8.72
C THR A 455 -12.32 -5.05 -9.25
N TYR A 456 -11.53 -4.28 -10.02
CA TYR A 456 -10.18 -4.66 -10.42
C TYR A 456 -9.32 -3.41 -10.68
N VAL A 457 -8.01 -3.59 -10.60
CA VAL A 457 -7.02 -2.62 -11.07
C VAL A 457 -6.39 -3.11 -12.37
N SER A 458 -6.11 -2.20 -13.29
CA SER A 458 -5.41 -2.51 -14.54
C SER A 458 -4.08 -1.77 -14.61
N LEU A 459 -3.06 -2.51 -14.96
CA LEU A 459 -1.66 -2.12 -14.88
C LEU A 459 -1.08 -2.14 -16.29
N GLY A 460 -0.52 -1.02 -16.72
CA GLY A 460 0.10 -0.92 -18.04
C GLY A 460 0.64 0.47 -18.35
N PRO A 461 1.10 0.74 -19.58
CA PRO A 461 1.33 -0.28 -20.60
C PRO A 461 2.49 -1.19 -20.19
N ILE A 462 2.25 -2.51 -20.20
CA ILE A 462 3.29 -3.50 -19.84
C ILE A 462 4.35 -3.57 -20.93
N PHE A 463 3.93 -3.55 -22.19
CA PHE A 463 4.79 -3.54 -23.36
C PHE A 463 4.59 -2.26 -24.19
N PRO A 464 5.54 -1.88 -25.06
CA PRO A 464 5.40 -0.72 -25.93
C PRO A 464 4.11 -0.80 -26.76
N THR A 465 3.41 0.33 -26.85
CA THR A 465 2.12 0.43 -27.56
C THR A 465 2.01 1.73 -28.35
N SER A 466 1.38 1.66 -29.53
CA SER A 466 1.05 2.80 -30.40
C SER A 466 -0.36 3.36 -30.13
N SER A 467 -1.10 2.81 -29.16
CA SER A 467 -2.52 3.13 -28.93
C SER A 467 -2.81 4.55 -28.42
N LYS A 468 -1.80 5.24 -27.89
CA LYS A 468 -1.83 6.68 -27.54
C LYS A 468 -0.86 7.41 -28.48
N THR A 469 -1.39 8.22 -29.39
CA THR A 469 -0.58 9.01 -30.35
C THR A 469 0.25 10.05 -29.60
N GLY A 470 1.57 10.09 -29.85
CA GLY A 470 2.46 11.16 -29.37
C GLY A 470 3.07 10.98 -27.98
N ILE A 471 2.81 9.87 -27.28
CA ILE A 471 3.44 9.57 -25.98
C ILE A 471 4.31 8.32 -26.14
N VAL A 472 5.64 8.49 -26.06
CA VAL A 472 6.54 7.36 -25.80
C VAL A 472 6.25 6.90 -24.38
N THR A 473 5.45 5.85 -24.24
CA THR A 473 5.21 5.23 -22.94
C THR A 473 6.40 4.34 -22.62
N THR A 474 7.09 4.62 -21.51
CA THR A 474 8.05 3.68 -20.93
C THR A 474 7.28 2.43 -20.54
N SER A 475 7.54 1.33 -21.24
CA SER A 475 6.95 0.03 -20.91
C SER A 475 7.41 -0.42 -19.53
N GLN A 476 6.48 -0.96 -18.75
CA GLN A 476 6.71 -1.29 -17.35
C GLN A 476 7.43 -2.63 -17.15
N SER A 477 7.41 -3.51 -18.15
CA SER A 477 7.94 -4.89 -18.12
C SER A 477 7.15 -5.84 -17.19
N PRO A 478 7.16 -7.15 -17.47
CA PRO A 478 6.59 -8.16 -16.58
C PRO A 478 7.21 -8.18 -15.17
N LEU A 479 8.46 -7.74 -15.00
CA LEU A 479 9.12 -7.69 -13.69
C LEU A 479 8.46 -6.66 -12.76
N LEU A 480 8.09 -5.48 -13.28
CA LEU A 480 7.36 -4.49 -12.47
C LEU A 480 5.94 -4.95 -12.17
N LEU A 481 5.28 -5.65 -13.11
CA LEU A 481 3.97 -6.25 -12.89
C LEU A 481 3.99 -7.23 -11.72
N LYS A 482 5.04 -8.06 -11.61
CA LYS A 482 5.25 -8.95 -10.46
C LYS A 482 5.39 -8.19 -9.14
N LYS A 483 6.13 -7.09 -9.12
CA LYS A 483 6.24 -6.23 -7.93
C LYS A 483 4.91 -5.59 -7.54
N TRP A 484 4.14 -5.12 -8.51
CA TRP A 484 2.80 -4.61 -8.25
C TRP A 484 1.88 -5.68 -7.69
N ARG A 485 1.97 -6.94 -8.16
CA ARG A 485 1.26 -8.07 -7.54
C ARG A 485 1.63 -8.22 -6.05
N GLU A 486 2.91 -8.15 -5.69
CA GLU A 486 3.34 -8.22 -4.29
C GLU A 486 2.74 -7.08 -3.43
N LEU A 487 2.61 -5.88 -4.00
CA LEU A 487 2.08 -4.69 -3.35
C LEU A 487 0.55 -4.64 -3.21
N ILE A 488 -0.20 -5.27 -4.12
CA ILE A 488 -1.67 -5.30 -4.03
C ILE A 488 -2.21 -6.57 -3.38
N GLY A 489 -1.37 -7.60 -3.26
CA GLY A 489 -1.73 -8.90 -2.72
C GLY A 489 -2.63 -9.73 -3.64
N PRO A 490 -2.93 -10.99 -3.25
CA PRO A 490 -3.67 -11.94 -4.10
C PRO A 490 -5.19 -11.72 -4.11
N SER A 491 -5.72 -10.87 -3.23
CA SER A 491 -7.16 -10.61 -3.13
C SER A 491 -7.64 -9.54 -4.11
N THR A 492 -6.74 -8.65 -4.53
CA THR A 492 -7.02 -7.59 -5.51
C THR A 492 -6.95 -8.17 -6.91
N VAL A 493 -8.02 -8.05 -7.69
CA VAL A 493 -8.02 -8.52 -9.08
C VAL A 493 -7.17 -7.61 -9.95
N MET A 494 -6.22 -8.18 -10.68
CA MET A 494 -5.22 -7.46 -11.47
C MET A 494 -5.34 -7.79 -12.95
N CYS A 495 -5.50 -6.77 -13.78
CA CYS A 495 -5.48 -6.87 -15.23
C CYS A 495 -4.16 -6.31 -15.78
N ALA A 496 -3.47 -7.05 -16.63
CA ALA A 496 -2.33 -6.52 -17.38
C ALA A 496 -2.77 -5.98 -18.73
N ILE A 497 -2.43 -4.73 -19.06
CA ILE A 497 -2.86 -4.06 -20.29
C ILE A 497 -1.72 -3.34 -21.02
N GLY A 498 -1.91 -3.07 -22.31
CA GLY A 498 -0.99 -2.28 -23.13
C GLY A 498 0.15 -3.10 -23.75
N GLY A 499 0.13 -3.17 -25.08
CA GLY A 499 1.13 -3.87 -25.88
C GLY A 499 1.09 -5.41 -25.83
N VAL A 500 0.06 -6.00 -25.23
CA VAL A 500 -0.22 -7.45 -25.26
C VAL A 500 -0.74 -7.85 -26.64
N SER A 501 0.18 -8.10 -27.57
CA SER A 501 -0.11 -8.36 -28.99
C SER A 501 0.15 -9.80 -29.44
N SER A 502 0.73 -10.65 -28.58
CA SER A 502 1.01 -12.06 -28.84
C SER A 502 0.64 -12.93 -27.63
N LEU A 503 0.47 -14.23 -27.85
CA LEU A 503 0.21 -15.21 -26.78
C LEU A 503 1.36 -15.22 -25.77
N GLU A 504 2.59 -15.23 -26.26
CA GLU A 504 3.81 -15.19 -25.42
C GLU A 504 3.78 -14.01 -24.43
N ARG A 505 3.47 -12.80 -24.90
CA ARG A 505 3.32 -11.62 -24.03
C ARG A 505 2.17 -11.73 -23.04
N ALA A 506 1.08 -12.40 -23.43
CA ALA A 506 -0.04 -12.66 -22.53
C ALA A 506 0.36 -13.69 -21.45
N GLU A 507 1.12 -14.72 -21.81
CA GLU A 507 1.68 -15.71 -20.90
C GLU A 507 2.62 -15.05 -19.89
N GLU A 508 3.55 -14.20 -20.36
CA GLU A 508 4.45 -13.43 -19.48
C GLU A 508 3.69 -12.59 -18.44
N CYS A 509 2.59 -11.93 -18.85
CA CYS A 509 1.74 -11.17 -17.94
C CYS A 509 1.08 -12.07 -16.87
N VAL A 510 0.57 -13.23 -17.27
CA VAL A 510 -0.08 -14.18 -16.34
C VAL A 510 0.96 -14.79 -15.39
N GLU A 511 2.15 -15.12 -15.88
CA GLU A 511 3.28 -15.61 -15.07
C GLU A 511 3.79 -14.57 -14.08
N ALA A 512 3.74 -13.28 -14.45
CA ALA A 512 3.98 -12.16 -13.54
C ALA A 512 2.84 -11.92 -12.53
N GLY A 513 1.74 -12.68 -12.62
CA GLY A 513 0.66 -12.70 -11.65
C GLY A 513 -0.63 -11.99 -12.07
N ALA A 514 -0.79 -11.59 -13.33
CA ALA A 514 -2.04 -11.02 -13.83
C ALA A 514 -3.19 -12.04 -13.80
N ASP A 515 -4.36 -11.62 -13.30
CA ASP A 515 -5.54 -12.48 -13.26
C ASP A 515 -6.20 -12.63 -14.62
N PHE A 516 -6.03 -11.63 -15.49
CA PHE A 516 -6.44 -11.61 -16.89
C PHE A 516 -5.67 -10.54 -17.68
N VAL A 517 -5.70 -10.61 -19.00
CA VAL A 517 -5.00 -9.66 -19.88
C VAL A 517 -5.98 -8.87 -20.75
N GLY A 518 -5.77 -7.55 -20.84
CA GLY A 518 -6.51 -6.67 -21.73
C GLY A 518 -5.88 -6.63 -23.12
N VAL A 519 -6.66 -6.97 -24.15
CA VAL A 519 -6.17 -7.13 -25.52
C VAL A 519 -6.87 -6.14 -26.46
N ILE A 520 -6.08 -5.33 -27.16
CA ILE A 520 -6.55 -4.38 -28.19
C ILE A 520 -6.12 -4.85 -29.58
N GLY A 521 -4.81 -4.99 -29.81
CA GLY A 521 -4.21 -5.24 -31.13
C GLY A 521 -4.69 -6.55 -31.76
N ALA A 522 -4.58 -7.65 -31.01
CA ALA A 522 -4.96 -8.98 -31.52
C ALA A 522 -6.45 -9.08 -31.87
N VAL A 523 -7.32 -8.35 -31.16
CA VAL A 523 -8.77 -8.30 -31.44
C VAL A 523 -9.09 -7.64 -32.78
N LYS A 524 -8.25 -6.67 -33.22
CA LYS A 524 -8.42 -5.99 -34.50
C LYS A 524 -8.03 -6.88 -35.69
N GLU A 525 -7.10 -7.80 -35.49
CA GLU A 525 -6.59 -8.69 -36.53
C GLU A 525 -7.52 -9.89 -36.75
N ASP A 526 -7.77 -10.68 -35.69
CA ASP A 526 -8.66 -11.84 -35.77
C ASP A 526 -9.21 -12.18 -34.38
N VAL A 527 -10.54 -12.26 -34.25
CA VAL A 527 -11.20 -12.66 -33.00
C VAL A 527 -11.08 -14.16 -32.75
N GLY A 528 -10.90 -14.98 -33.79
CA GLY A 528 -10.84 -16.45 -33.70
C GLY A 528 -9.67 -16.96 -32.86
N ILE A 529 -8.55 -16.22 -32.84
CA ILE A 529 -7.35 -16.62 -32.09
C ILE A 529 -7.56 -16.56 -30.56
N LEU A 530 -8.51 -15.74 -30.09
CA LEU A 530 -8.74 -15.52 -28.65
C LEU A 530 -9.20 -16.80 -27.95
N LYS A 531 -9.89 -17.70 -28.65
CA LYS A 531 -10.30 -18.99 -28.07
C LYS A 531 -9.09 -19.82 -27.67
N GLY A 532 -8.14 -19.99 -28.59
CA GLY A 532 -6.91 -20.77 -28.34
C GLY A 532 -6.05 -20.14 -27.25
N TRP A 533 -5.92 -18.81 -27.25
CA TRP A 533 -5.23 -18.10 -26.18
C TRP A 533 -5.93 -18.33 -24.83
N GLY A 534 -7.26 -18.28 -24.80
CA GLY A 534 -8.03 -18.46 -23.58
C GLY A 534 -7.83 -19.85 -22.96
N GLU A 535 -7.75 -20.90 -23.78
CA GLU A 535 -7.48 -22.26 -23.33
C GLU A 535 -6.08 -22.40 -22.70
N VAL A 536 -5.05 -21.84 -23.36
CA VAL A 536 -3.66 -21.86 -22.86
C VAL A 536 -3.52 -21.09 -21.55
N LEU A 537 -4.01 -19.85 -21.52
CA LEU A 537 -3.89 -18.98 -20.34
C LEU A 537 -4.70 -19.51 -19.15
N GLU A 538 -5.86 -20.11 -19.38
CA GLU A 538 -6.62 -20.74 -18.30
C GLU A 538 -5.89 -21.97 -17.71
N GLY A 539 -5.12 -22.69 -18.52
CA GLY A 539 -4.20 -23.74 -18.05
C GLY A 539 -3.16 -23.20 -17.06
N LYS A 540 -2.43 -22.15 -17.45
CA LYS A 540 -1.41 -21.50 -16.59
C LYS A 540 -2.01 -20.92 -15.31
N ARG A 541 -3.18 -20.28 -15.39
CA ARG A 541 -3.90 -19.77 -14.19
C ARG A 541 -4.23 -20.87 -13.19
N ARG A 542 -4.48 -22.10 -13.65
CA ARG A 542 -4.79 -23.25 -12.77
C ARG A 542 -3.53 -23.80 -12.10
N GLU A 543 -2.43 -23.91 -12.83
CA GLU A 543 -1.13 -24.35 -12.29
C GLU A 543 -0.65 -23.43 -11.17
N ASP A 544 -0.73 -22.11 -11.38
CA ASP A 544 -0.36 -21.12 -10.36
C ASP A 544 -1.31 -21.15 -9.14
N ARG A 545 -2.62 -21.37 -9.35
CA ARG A 545 -3.58 -21.55 -8.25
C ARG A 545 -3.38 -22.85 -7.47
N THR A 546 -2.93 -23.93 -8.11
CA THR A 546 -2.55 -25.16 -7.41
C THR A 546 -1.24 -25.04 -6.62
N SER A 547 -0.40 -24.06 -6.96
CA SER A 547 0.76 -23.67 -6.14
C SER A 547 0.33 -22.97 -4.84
N GLY A 548 -0.87 -22.36 -4.83
CA GLY A 548 -1.54 -21.80 -3.65
C GLY A 548 -2.40 -22.83 -2.90
N ARG A 549 -1.77 -23.57 -1.96
CA ARG A 549 -2.31 -24.62 -1.05
C ARG A 549 -3.69 -24.45 -0.36
N ARG A 550 -4.51 -23.44 -0.63
CA ARG A 550 -5.73 -23.14 0.16
C ARG A 550 -6.87 -24.16 0.02
N ASP A 551 -6.92 -24.94 -1.07
CA ASP A 551 -8.00 -25.91 -1.30
C ASP A 551 -7.73 -27.31 -0.73
N LEU A 552 -6.49 -27.64 -0.33
CA LEU A 552 -6.14 -28.94 0.27
C LEU A 552 -5.99 -28.80 1.80
N PRO A 553 -6.50 -29.75 2.60
CA PRO A 553 -6.33 -29.71 4.05
C PRO A 553 -4.85 -29.84 4.42
N ILE A 554 -4.37 -29.01 5.36
CA ILE A 554 -3.03 -29.18 5.93
C ILE A 554 -3.09 -30.39 6.87
N THR A 555 -2.41 -31.48 6.50
CA THR A 555 -2.42 -32.74 7.26
C THR A 555 -1.16 -32.97 8.09
N ASP A 556 -0.05 -32.30 7.76
CA ASP A 556 1.23 -32.42 8.47
C ASP A 556 1.34 -31.36 9.58
N PHE A 557 1.48 -31.82 10.83
CA PHE A 557 1.61 -30.95 12.00
C PHE A 557 2.97 -30.23 12.06
N ASP A 558 4.04 -30.83 11.52
CA ASP A 558 5.36 -30.19 11.48
C ASP A 558 5.39 -29.03 10.49
N GLU A 559 4.76 -29.21 9.33
CA GLU A 559 4.53 -28.12 8.38
C GLU A 559 3.70 -26.99 9.02
N LEU A 560 2.59 -27.34 9.69
CA LEU A 560 1.72 -26.37 10.35
C LEU A 560 2.45 -25.59 11.45
N SER A 561 3.27 -26.28 12.24
CA SER A 561 4.13 -25.66 13.26
C SER A 561 5.15 -24.69 12.62
N ARG A 562 5.73 -25.03 11.47
CA ARG A 562 6.62 -24.12 10.73
C ARG A 562 5.90 -22.87 10.22
N ILE A 563 4.68 -23.01 9.69
CA ILE A 563 3.88 -21.87 9.22
C ILE A 563 3.56 -20.92 10.38
N ILE A 564 3.12 -21.48 11.51
CA ILE A 564 2.81 -20.73 12.74
C ILE A 564 4.05 -20.00 13.26
N ASN A 565 5.18 -20.71 13.42
CA ASN A 565 6.42 -20.13 13.93
C ASN A 565 7.02 -19.07 12.99
N ALA A 566 6.77 -19.19 11.69
CA ALA A 566 7.18 -18.19 10.69
C ALA A 566 6.24 -16.98 10.62
N GLY A 567 5.15 -16.95 11.41
CA GLY A 567 4.15 -15.88 11.38
C GLY A 567 3.35 -15.80 10.08
N LYS A 568 3.36 -16.85 9.25
CA LYS A 568 2.70 -16.90 7.94
C LYS A 568 1.24 -17.36 8.05
N ILE A 569 0.52 -16.79 9.01
CA ILE A 569 -0.86 -17.19 9.36
C ILE A 569 -1.83 -16.99 8.18
N ASN A 570 -1.51 -16.06 7.26
CA ASN A 570 -2.25 -15.85 6.02
C ASN A 570 -2.27 -17.06 5.06
N LEU A 571 -1.37 -18.03 5.26
CA LEU A 571 -1.38 -19.31 4.53
C LEU A 571 -2.40 -20.30 5.11
N LEU A 572 -2.87 -20.07 6.34
CA LEU A 572 -3.93 -20.84 6.96
C LEU A 572 -5.28 -20.31 6.46
N GLY A 573 -6.10 -21.19 5.90
CA GLY A 573 -7.34 -20.80 5.24
C GLY A 573 -8.41 -21.87 5.31
N ARG A 574 -9.59 -21.54 4.79
CA ARG A 574 -10.66 -22.51 4.55
C ARG A 574 -10.65 -22.88 3.08
N GLY A 575 -10.85 -24.17 2.79
CA GLY A 575 -11.17 -24.61 1.42
C GLY A 575 -12.51 -24.02 0.98
N ARG A 576 -12.84 -24.13 -0.30
CA ARG A 576 -14.09 -23.59 -0.87
C ARG A 576 -15.36 -24.08 -0.15
N ASP A 577 -15.42 -25.34 0.24
CA ASP A 577 -16.59 -25.93 0.88
C ASP A 577 -16.71 -25.49 2.34
N GLU A 578 -15.60 -25.45 3.07
CA GLU A 578 -15.49 -24.98 4.45
C GLU A 578 -15.80 -23.49 4.53
N GLN A 579 -15.35 -22.70 3.55
CA GLN A 579 -15.66 -21.27 3.46
C GLN A 579 -17.15 -21.04 3.20
N THR A 580 -17.79 -21.89 2.40
CA THR A 580 -19.24 -21.83 2.16
C THR A 580 -20.03 -22.16 3.43
N LYS A 581 -19.64 -23.24 4.13
CA LYS A 581 -20.22 -23.61 5.43
C LYS A 581 -20.04 -22.49 6.47
N TYR A 582 -18.86 -21.87 6.51
CA TYR A 582 -18.54 -20.73 7.36
C TYR A 582 -19.48 -19.55 7.10
N LEU A 583 -19.61 -19.11 5.85
CA LEU A 583 -20.46 -17.97 5.49
C LEU A 583 -21.94 -18.23 5.78
N LYS A 584 -22.43 -19.45 5.51
CA LYS A 584 -23.80 -19.85 5.85
C LYS A 584 -24.04 -19.74 7.35
N ARG A 585 -23.16 -20.31 8.16
CA ARG A 585 -23.27 -20.27 9.62
C ARG A 585 -23.14 -18.85 10.17
N LEU A 586 -22.23 -18.05 9.62
CA LEU A 586 -22.06 -16.65 9.99
C LEU A 586 -23.35 -15.85 9.71
N ASN A 587 -24.00 -16.10 8.58
CA ASN A 587 -25.27 -15.46 8.23
C ASN A 587 -26.41 -15.88 9.17
N GLU A 588 -26.50 -17.17 9.52
CA GLU A 588 -27.45 -17.64 10.55
C GLU A 588 -27.24 -16.91 11.88
N LEU A 589 -25.99 -16.81 12.34
CA LEU A 589 -25.69 -16.08 13.58
C LEU A 589 -26.03 -14.59 13.47
N LYS A 590 -25.67 -13.94 12.36
CA LYS A 590 -25.98 -12.52 12.12
C LYS A 590 -27.48 -12.26 11.93
N SER A 591 -28.29 -13.26 11.60
CA SER A 591 -29.76 -13.10 11.60
C SER A 591 -30.36 -13.12 13.00
N LYS A 592 -29.71 -13.78 13.97
CA LYS A 592 -30.21 -13.94 15.35
C LYS A 592 -29.56 -12.97 16.34
N TYR A 593 -28.27 -12.68 16.18
CA TYR A 593 -27.49 -11.86 17.09
C TYR A 593 -26.98 -10.59 16.39
N VAL A 594 -26.80 -9.53 17.17
CA VAL A 594 -26.21 -8.26 16.68
C VAL A 594 -24.77 -8.46 16.21
N SER A 595 -23.99 -9.27 16.93
CA SER A 595 -22.63 -9.65 16.55
C SER A 595 -22.30 -11.11 16.90
N VAL A 596 -21.19 -11.63 16.35
CA VAL A 596 -20.68 -12.96 16.74
C VAL A 596 -20.15 -12.92 18.19
N SER A 597 -19.66 -11.78 18.64
CA SER A 597 -19.27 -11.55 20.04
C SER A 597 -20.46 -11.68 20.99
N ASP A 598 -21.63 -11.14 20.63
CA ASP A 598 -22.87 -11.32 21.40
C ASP A 598 -23.29 -12.79 21.46
N TYR A 599 -23.20 -13.51 20.33
CA TYR A 599 -23.43 -14.95 20.29
C TYR A 599 -22.52 -15.69 21.28
N ILE A 600 -21.22 -15.39 21.30
CA ILE A 600 -20.25 -16.02 22.20
C ILE A 600 -20.54 -15.66 23.66
N LYS A 601 -20.79 -14.37 23.94
CA LYS A 601 -21.10 -13.89 25.30
C LYS A 601 -22.36 -14.56 25.85
N ILE A 602 -23.44 -14.61 25.07
CA ILE A 602 -24.71 -15.20 25.49
C ILE A 602 -24.60 -16.73 25.60
N SER A 603 -24.16 -17.39 24.52
CA SER A 603 -24.26 -18.85 24.40
C SER A 603 -23.18 -19.59 25.17
N HIS A 604 -21.99 -18.98 25.33
CA HIS A 604 -20.82 -19.66 25.88
C HIS A 604 -20.33 -19.06 27.19
N PHE A 605 -20.45 -17.73 27.37
CA PHE A 605 -20.10 -17.09 28.65
C PHE A 605 -21.28 -16.92 29.62
N GLY A 606 -22.52 -17.14 29.17
CA GLY A 606 -23.74 -17.10 30.00
C GLY A 606 -24.31 -15.71 30.23
N PHE A 607 -24.06 -14.75 29.34
CA PHE A 607 -24.62 -13.40 29.43
C PHE A 607 -26.13 -13.42 29.16
N SER A 608 -26.90 -12.61 29.89
CA SER A 608 -28.33 -12.44 29.62
C SER A 608 -28.55 -11.80 28.25
N GLU A 609 -29.51 -12.32 27.49
CA GLU A 609 -29.93 -11.75 26.20
C GLU A 609 -30.92 -10.59 26.40
N ILE A 610 -30.76 -9.54 25.59
CA ILE A 610 -31.71 -8.44 25.49
C ILE A 610 -32.05 -8.17 24.01
N PRO A 611 -33.29 -7.78 23.67
CA PRO A 611 -33.66 -7.42 22.31
C PRO A 611 -33.02 -6.08 21.91
N ALA A 612 -32.40 -6.04 20.73
CA ALA A 612 -31.97 -4.82 20.08
C ALA A 612 -33.12 -4.22 19.26
N GLY A 613 -33.05 -2.91 18.95
CA GLY A 613 -34.10 -2.18 18.20
C GLY A 613 -34.41 -2.72 16.80
N ASN A 614 -33.63 -3.66 16.29
CA ASN A 614 -33.81 -4.34 15.01
C ASN A 614 -34.33 -5.80 15.15
N GLY A 615 -34.78 -6.20 16.34
CA GLY A 615 -35.31 -7.54 16.60
C GLY A 615 -34.26 -8.64 16.81
N LYS A 616 -32.96 -8.32 16.76
CA LYS A 616 -31.86 -9.25 17.05
C LYS A 616 -31.53 -9.27 18.54
N LEU A 617 -30.81 -10.30 18.98
CA LEU A 617 -30.33 -10.45 20.36
C LEU A 617 -28.95 -9.80 20.54
N MET A 618 -28.78 -9.08 21.63
CA MET A 618 -27.47 -8.59 22.07
C MET A 618 -27.23 -8.96 23.54
N SER A 619 -25.96 -9.05 23.92
CA SER A 619 -25.58 -9.36 25.29
C SER A 619 -25.82 -8.15 26.19
N LYS A 620 -26.47 -8.36 27.35
CA LYS A 620 -26.59 -7.30 28.37
C LYS A 620 -25.22 -7.04 28.96
N ILE A 621 -24.78 -5.77 28.99
CA ILE A 621 -23.52 -5.37 29.64
C ILE A 621 -23.60 -5.80 31.12
N ALA A 622 -22.85 -6.84 31.48
CA ALA A 622 -22.75 -7.27 32.85
C ALA A 622 -21.86 -6.27 33.60
N ALA A 623 -22.38 -5.66 34.66
CA ALA A 623 -21.56 -4.97 35.64
C ALA A 623 -20.81 -6.03 36.48
N ALA A 624 -19.78 -6.65 35.92
CA ALA A 624 -18.93 -7.60 36.64
C ALA A 624 -17.46 -7.47 36.19
N SER A 625 -16.59 -7.26 37.18
CA SER A 625 -15.19 -6.84 37.08
C SER A 625 -14.17 -7.97 36.96
N SER A 626 -14.60 -9.23 36.73
CA SER A 626 -13.67 -10.37 36.66
C SER A 626 -13.44 -10.85 35.23
N SER A 627 -12.16 -10.95 34.84
CA SER A 627 -11.73 -11.60 33.60
C SER A 627 -12.07 -13.09 33.65
N LYS A 628 -12.77 -13.61 32.64
CA LYS A 628 -13.11 -15.03 32.53
C LYS A 628 -12.50 -15.60 31.25
N LEU A 629 -11.86 -16.76 31.39
CA LEU A 629 -11.18 -17.49 30.32
C LEU A 629 -12.02 -18.71 29.91
N LEU A 630 -12.13 -18.99 28.62
CA LEU A 630 -12.92 -20.11 28.09
C LEU A 630 -12.22 -20.75 26.89
N LEU A 631 -11.89 -22.04 27.01
CA LEU A 631 -11.45 -22.86 25.87
C LEU A 631 -12.65 -23.59 25.26
N MET A 632 -12.81 -23.48 23.95
CA MET A 632 -13.84 -24.21 23.21
C MET A 632 -13.33 -24.68 21.85
N LYS A 633 -13.94 -25.72 21.29
CA LYS A 633 -13.66 -26.13 19.90
C LYS A 633 -14.01 -24.97 18.97
N ASN A 634 -13.20 -24.72 17.96
CA ASN A 634 -13.45 -23.65 17.02
C ASN A 634 -14.70 -24.00 16.20
N ASP A 635 -15.77 -23.23 16.39
CA ASP A 635 -17.01 -23.34 15.60
C ASP A 635 -16.76 -23.06 14.10
N PHE A 636 -15.60 -22.49 13.77
CA PHE A 636 -15.19 -22.10 12.43
C PHE A 636 -13.75 -22.57 12.12
N PRO A 637 -13.49 -23.89 12.05
CA PRO A 637 -12.14 -24.37 11.89
C PRO A 637 -11.53 -23.97 10.53
N TYR A 638 -10.20 -23.89 10.47
CA TYR A 638 -9.47 -23.82 9.20
C TYR A 638 -9.43 -25.21 8.55
N ASN A 639 -8.99 -25.28 7.29
CA ASN A 639 -8.91 -26.52 6.52
C ASN A 639 -7.73 -27.37 6.99
N PHE A 640 -7.93 -28.12 8.07
CA PHE A 640 -6.95 -29.05 8.63
C PHE A 640 -7.38 -30.51 8.39
N GLY A 641 -6.40 -31.42 8.38
CA GLY A 641 -6.66 -32.87 8.30
C GLY A 641 -7.44 -33.41 9.51
N GLU A 642 -8.11 -34.54 9.34
CA GLU A 642 -9.01 -35.14 10.34
C GLU A 642 -8.38 -35.41 11.73
N LYS A 643 -7.05 -35.51 11.79
CA LYS A 643 -6.30 -35.73 13.03
C LYS A 643 -5.98 -34.44 13.80
N ILE A 644 -6.24 -33.26 13.22
CA ILE A 644 -5.94 -31.97 13.83
C ILE A 644 -7.24 -31.35 14.34
N GLU A 645 -7.33 -31.18 15.65
CA GLU A 645 -8.41 -30.44 16.28
C GLU A 645 -8.04 -28.97 16.43
N HIS A 646 -9.02 -28.09 16.20
CA HIS A 646 -8.86 -26.66 16.29
C HIS A 646 -9.76 -26.10 17.38
N TYR A 647 -9.15 -25.39 18.32
CA TYR A 647 -9.75 -24.76 19.48
C TYR A 647 -9.49 -23.25 19.47
N VAL A 648 -10.31 -22.52 20.22
CA VAL A 648 -10.13 -21.10 20.48
C VAL A 648 -10.20 -20.87 21.98
N LEU A 649 -9.19 -20.18 22.51
CA LEU A 649 -9.14 -19.73 23.88
C LEU A 649 -9.61 -18.27 23.93
N TRP A 650 -10.81 -18.03 24.46
CA TRP A 650 -11.44 -16.72 24.58
C TRP A 650 -11.21 -16.12 25.96
N LYS A 651 -11.05 -14.78 26.02
CA LYS A 651 -11.01 -14.05 27.30
C LYS A 651 -11.86 -12.80 27.27
N LEU A 652 -12.59 -12.59 28.36
CA LEU A 652 -13.40 -11.40 28.58
C LEU A 652 -12.59 -10.28 29.24
N ASN A 653 -12.87 -9.04 28.80
CA ASN A 653 -12.44 -7.78 29.42
C ASN A 653 -10.92 -7.55 29.53
N SER A 654 -10.10 -8.40 28.89
CA SER A 654 -8.64 -8.29 28.88
C SER A 654 -8.01 -9.24 27.85
N ALA A 655 -6.77 -8.97 27.47
CA ALA A 655 -5.99 -9.84 26.59
C ALA A 655 -5.64 -11.18 27.26
N VAL A 656 -5.58 -12.24 26.46
CA VAL A 656 -5.05 -13.55 26.88
C VAL A 656 -3.55 -13.39 27.13
N THR A 657 -3.07 -13.84 28.28
CA THR A 657 -1.65 -13.74 28.65
C THR A 657 -0.90 -15.01 28.25
N GLU A 658 0.41 -14.89 28.04
CA GLU A 658 1.27 -16.04 27.70
C GLU A 658 1.21 -17.16 28.78
N VAL A 659 1.07 -16.79 30.05
CA VAL A 659 0.91 -17.73 31.17
C VAL A 659 -0.38 -18.55 31.04
N GLU A 660 -1.49 -17.90 30.69
CA GLU A 660 -2.79 -18.57 30.48
C GLU A 660 -2.77 -19.49 29.27
N ILE A 661 -2.08 -19.09 28.18
CA ILE A 661 -1.92 -19.92 26.99
C ILE A 661 -1.13 -21.19 27.34
N LYS A 662 0.03 -21.03 28.02
CA LYS A 662 0.87 -22.16 28.42
C LYS A 662 0.12 -23.13 29.33
N ALA A 663 -0.56 -22.62 30.36
CA ALA A 663 -1.35 -23.46 31.27
C ALA A 663 -2.47 -24.21 30.53
N THR A 664 -3.13 -23.57 29.56
CA THR A 664 -4.16 -24.19 28.72
C THR A 664 -3.58 -25.31 27.86
N CYS A 665 -2.44 -25.06 27.20
CA CYS A 665 -1.76 -26.07 26.38
C CYS A 665 -1.28 -27.26 27.22
N GLU A 666 -0.70 -27.02 28.40
CA GLU A 666 -0.29 -28.08 29.33
C GLU A 666 -1.47 -28.95 29.78
N ASN A 667 -2.62 -28.34 30.06
CA ASN A 667 -3.82 -29.10 30.45
C ASN A 667 -4.34 -29.98 29.30
N LEU A 668 -4.29 -29.51 28.05
CA LEU A 668 -4.64 -30.31 26.87
C LEU A 668 -3.68 -31.49 26.66
N LEU A 669 -2.39 -31.30 26.94
CA LEU A 669 -1.37 -32.35 26.87
C LEU A 669 -1.52 -33.40 27.99
N LYS A 670 -1.89 -32.98 29.22
CA LYS A 670 -2.10 -33.90 30.36
C LYS A 670 -3.25 -34.87 30.16
N GLN A 671 -4.19 -34.56 29.26
CA GLN A 671 -5.34 -35.42 28.96
C GLN A 671 -4.99 -36.60 28.05
N ASP A 672 -3.83 -36.61 27.38
CA ASP A 672 -3.35 -37.71 26.53
C ASP A 672 -1.87 -37.52 26.12
N GLY A 673 -0.98 -38.45 26.49
CA GLY A 673 0.48 -38.27 26.42
C GLY A 673 1.11 -38.26 25.02
N ASN A 674 0.34 -38.57 23.97
CA ASN A 674 0.81 -38.57 22.57
C ASN A 674 0.38 -37.34 21.75
N LYS A 675 -0.26 -36.35 22.37
CA LYS A 675 -0.74 -35.15 21.67
C LYS A 675 0.39 -34.14 21.41
N ARG A 676 0.29 -33.42 20.29
CA ARG A 676 1.13 -32.24 20.00
C ARG A 676 0.24 -30.99 19.96
N VAL A 677 0.71 -29.88 20.52
CA VAL A 677 -0.05 -28.62 20.60
C VAL A 677 0.76 -27.47 20.01
N ALA A 678 0.09 -26.61 19.25
CA ALA A 678 0.63 -25.34 18.78
C ALA A 678 -0.47 -24.27 18.87
N PHE A 679 -0.07 -23.01 18.98
CA PHE A 679 -1.00 -21.89 19.10
C PHE A 679 -0.48 -20.65 18.37
N TRP A 680 -1.39 -19.75 18.03
CA TRP A 680 -1.05 -18.44 17.49
C TRP A 680 -2.15 -17.43 17.79
N GLU A 681 -1.78 -16.17 17.70
CA GLU A 681 -2.74 -15.07 17.70
C GLU A 681 -2.91 -14.55 16.28
N ASN A 682 -4.17 -14.39 15.87
CA ASN A 682 -4.46 -13.70 14.62
C ASN A 682 -4.10 -12.22 14.79
N THR A 683 -3.44 -11.66 13.78
CA THR A 683 -3.26 -10.21 13.63
C THR A 683 -4.63 -9.53 13.51
N GLN A 684 -4.70 -8.22 13.78
CA GLN A 684 -5.97 -7.46 13.81
C GLN A 684 -6.82 -7.60 12.52
N ASP A 685 -6.15 -7.73 11.37
CA ASP A 685 -6.73 -7.97 10.04
C ASP A 685 -7.28 -9.39 9.86
N LEU A 686 -6.71 -10.39 10.55
CA LEU A 686 -7.15 -11.79 10.54
C LEU A 686 -8.12 -12.12 11.68
N LYS A 687 -8.29 -11.24 12.69
CA LYS A 687 -9.29 -11.40 13.76
C LYS A 687 -10.69 -11.18 13.20
N SER A 688 -11.45 -12.26 13.04
CA SER A 688 -12.87 -12.20 12.67
C SER A 688 -13.77 -11.62 13.76
N ILE A 689 -13.29 -11.56 15.01
CA ILE A 689 -13.98 -10.98 16.17
C ILE A 689 -12.98 -10.07 16.87
N ARG A 690 -13.21 -8.75 16.83
CA ARG A 690 -12.22 -7.75 17.27
C ARG A 690 -12.45 -7.25 18.68
N ASP A 691 -13.68 -7.39 19.19
CA ASP A 691 -14.12 -6.89 20.49
C ASP A 691 -14.09 -7.97 21.59
N LEU A 692 -13.52 -9.14 21.29
CA LEU A 692 -13.29 -10.23 22.23
C LEU A 692 -11.94 -10.88 21.95
N ASP A 693 -11.03 -10.81 22.91
CA ASP A 693 -9.68 -11.35 22.74
C ASP A 693 -9.67 -12.87 22.73
N HIS A 694 -8.83 -13.43 21.86
CA HIS A 694 -8.75 -14.86 21.65
C HIS A 694 -7.44 -15.32 21.02
N VAL A 695 -7.09 -16.56 21.31
CA VAL A 695 -5.90 -17.28 20.79
C VAL A 695 -6.38 -18.55 20.09
N GLN A 696 -5.83 -18.85 18.92
CA GLN A 696 -6.10 -20.09 18.19
C GLN A 696 -5.17 -21.19 18.74
N ILE A 697 -5.72 -22.38 19.02
CA ILE A 697 -4.97 -23.52 19.55
C ILE A 697 -5.29 -24.74 18.70
N ILE A 698 -4.26 -25.45 18.21
CA ILE A 698 -4.42 -26.70 17.48
C ILE A 698 -3.81 -27.86 18.26
N VAL A 699 -4.44 -29.02 18.15
CA VAL A 699 -4.05 -30.25 18.82
C VAL A 699 -4.02 -31.38 17.80
N LEU A 700 -2.86 -32.02 17.62
CA LEU A 700 -2.77 -33.29 16.89
C LEU A 700 -3.21 -34.42 17.81
N LYS A 701 -4.21 -35.19 17.38
CA LYS A 701 -4.68 -36.42 18.01
C LYS A 701 -3.80 -37.62 17.70
#